data_AF-A0A439DGM2-F1
#
_entry.id   AF-A0A439DGM2-F1
#
_cell.length_a   1.000
_cell.length_b   1.000
_cell.length_c   1.000
_cell.angle_alpha   90.00
_cell.angle_beta   90.00
_cell.angle_gamma   90.00
#
_symmetry.space_group_name_H-M   'P 1'
#
loop_
_entity.id
_entity.type
_entity.pdbx_description
1 polymer ?
#
loop_
_entity_poly.entity_id
_entity_poly.type
_entity_poly.pdbx_seq_one_letter_code
_entity_poly.pdbx_strand_id
1 'polypeptide(L)'
;MAASPLNVLMVGTGEYTTGFVGGGASGSDKKVGVVGLTLFDLRRRGKVGQLSMAGTNGTKFPAIRQHLETNISKVYNSLDTSFESYPANDVKDPDAYKAAIDALKPGDAITIFTPDTTHYPIALYAIERKIHVMITKPAVKTLEHHQSLIEAARKNGVYVYIEHHKRFDPAYADAKYKAQKLGDFNYFYSYMSQPKSQLETFKAWAGIDSDISYYLNSHHIDICDSMASGQGFVPVKVSASAAKGIATSLGCVDATEDTITVLVTWQKKGDPSKIATGVYTASWTAPQKAGVHSNQYFHYLASGGEVRINQAKRGYDVADDTAGQLMWYNPFYMKYAPDEEGNFNGQGGYGYVSFEKFVDGCRAINSGSLKPADLDARGLPTLNNTIATTAILEAGRRSIDENREIKIEITDGVWNLSLRILIADITGKMVNITEKIKEIEDEMRRTQKYHLGLLKGKLARLRAQLLEPGPGAGGGGGSGFDVSKSGDARIALVGFPSVGKSTFLSKVTKTRSEVASYAFTTLTAIPGVLEYGGAEIQLLDLPGIIEGAAEGKGRGRQVISAAKTSDLILMVLDATKKAEQRALLEAELEAVGIRNIYLKVKKAGGMKITFQNPPKRIDEKMVFNILRDYKILNCEVLVRDDEATVDDLIDVIMKDHRKYIKCLYVYNKIDSVSLDFLDRLAREPQTAVMSCELDLGVQDVVDRCWQELRLIRIYTKRKGVEPDFDEALIVRSGSTIEDVL
;
A
#
# COMPACT_ATOMS: atom_id res chain seq x y z
N MET A 1 12.72 -23.40 -45.54
CA MET A 1 13.87 -23.93 -44.77
C MET A 1 13.48 -24.00 -43.31
N ALA A 2 13.75 -25.10 -42.60
CA ALA A 2 13.49 -25.15 -41.16
C ALA A 2 14.35 -24.07 -40.47
N ALA A 3 13.74 -23.23 -39.62
CA ALA A 3 14.47 -22.18 -38.92
C ALA A 3 15.57 -22.81 -38.04
N SER A 4 16.77 -22.21 -38.05
CA SER A 4 17.90 -22.70 -37.26
C SER A 4 17.54 -22.86 -35.77
N PRO A 5 18.16 -23.82 -35.06
CA PRO A 5 17.98 -23.94 -33.62
C PRO A 5 18.41 -22.66 -32.89
N LEU A 6 17.67 -22.29 -31.84
CA LEU A 6 17.92 -21.10 -31.03
C LEU A 6 18.87 -21.43 -29.88
N ASN A 7 19.97 -20.70 -29.70
CA ASN A 7 20.76 -20.82 -28.47
C ASN A 7 20.06 -20.07 -27.34
N VAL A 8 20.06 -20.66 -26.14
CA VAL A 8 19.33 -20.09 -24.99
C VAL A 8 20.18 -20.10 -23.73
N LEU A 9 20.29 -18.94 -23.09
CA LEU A 9 20.86 -18.79 -21.74
C LEU A 9 19.75 -18.76 -20.69
N MET A 10 19.82 -19.67 -19.71
CA MET A 10 18.95 -19.69 -18.53
C MET A 10 19.57 -18.84 -17.41
N VAL A 11 19.02 -17.66 -17.14
CA VAL A 11 19.44 -16.81 -16.03
C VAL A 11 18.59 -17.13 -14.79
N GLY A 12 19.24 -17.66 -13.76
CA GLY A 12 18.62 -18.15 -12.53
C GLY A 12 18.70 -19.67 -12.41
N THR A 13 19.31 -20.16 -11.32
CA THR A 13 19.57 -21.60 -11.10
C THR A 13 18.64 -22.23 -10.06
N GLY A 14 17.55 -21.56 -9.71
CA GLY A 14 16.66 -21.94 -8.61
C GLY A 14 15.70 -23.08 -8.95
N GLU A 15 14.75 -23.31 -8.05
CA GLU A 15 13.72 -24.33 -8.14
C GLU A 15 13.02 -24.41 -9.50
N TYR A 16 12.53 -23.27 -10.02
CA TYR A 16 11.76 -23.29 -11.26
C TYR A 16 12.62 -23.69 -12.47
N THR A 17 13.92 -23.34 -12.45
CA THR A 17 14.84 -23.66 -13.54
C THR A 17 15.33 -25.10 -13.46
N THR A 18 15.82 -25.52 -12.30
CA THR A 18 16.59 -26.76 -12.12
C THR A 18 15.94 -27.78 -11.21
N GLY A 19 14.90 -27.40 -10.46
CA GLY A 19 14.33 -28.22 -9.40
C GLY A 19 15.23 -28.34 -8.16
N PHE A 20 16.32 -27.56 -8.07
CA PHE A 20 17.33 -27.67 -7.02
C PHE A 20 17.34 -26.42 -6.11
N VAL A 21 17.28 -26.62 -4.80
CA VAL A 21 17.30 -25.56 -3.77
C VAL A 21 18.08 -26.00 -2.53
N GLY A 22 18.75 -25.06 -1.86
CA GLY A 22 19.34 -25.30 -0.54
C GLY A 22 20.37 -26.45 -0.43
N GLY A 23 20.87 -26.99 -1.55
CA GLY A 23 21.80 -28.13 -1.58
C GLY A 23 21.18 -29.48 -1.96
N GLY A 24 19.89 -29.53 -2.30
CA GLY A 24 19.21 -30.75 -2.74
C GLY A 24 18.03 -30.50 -3.67
N ALA A 25 17.27 -31.55 -3.96
CA ALA A 25 16.03 -31.45 -4.73
C ALA A 25 14.98 -30.63 -3.96
N SER A 26 14.15 -29.86 -4.67
CA SER A 26 13.03 -29.16 -4.07
C SER A 26 11.97 -30.13 -3.54
N GLY A 27 11.37 -29.78 -2.40
CA GLY A 27 10.22 -30.47 -1.83
C GLY A 27 8.88 -30.14 -2.47
N SER A 28 8.83 -29.28 -3.50
CA SER A 28 7.59 -28.94 -4.22
C SER A 28 7.27 -29.90 -5.38
N ASP A 29 6.17 -29.61 -6.08
CA ASP A 29 5.77 -30.26 -7.33
C ASP A 29 6.70 -29.95 -8.52
N LYS A 30 7.71 -29.09 -8.33
CA LYS A 30 8.68 -28.66 -9.35
C LYS A 30 10.08 -29.23 -9.13
N LYS A 31 10.20 -30.33 -8.38
CA LYS A 31 11.47 -31.01 -8.04
C LYS A 31 12.39 -31.36 -9.23
N VAL A 32 11.85 -31.44 -10.45
CA VAL A 32 12.62 -31.72 -11.68
C VAL A 32 13.12 -30.44 -12.38
N GLY A 33 12.50 -29.29 -12.10
CA GLY A 33 12.71 -28.04 -12.84
C GLY A 33 11.86 -27.99 -14.12
N VAL A 34 11.27 -26.83 -14.39
CA VAL A 34 10.38 -26.60 -15.54
C VAL A 34 11.17 -26.05 -16.73
N VAL A 35 12.01 -25.02 -16.50
CA VAL A 35 12.76 -24.35 -17.58
C VAL A 35 13.77 -25.30 -18.20
N GLY A 36 14.62 -25.93 -17.38
CA GLY A 36 15.65 -26.84 -17.84
C GLY A 36 15.06 -28.01 -18.63
N LEU A 37 14.12 -28.74 -18.02
CA LEU A 37 13.44 -29.88 -18.67
C LEU A 37 12.82 -29.50 -20.02
N THR A 38 12.14 -28.36 -20.09
CA THR A 38 11.51 -27.87 -21.33
C THR A 38 12.55 -27.55 -22.39
N LEU A 39 13.62 -26.82 -22.05
CA LEU A 39 14.66 -26.45 -23.01
C LEU A 39 15.51 -27.64 -23.48
N PHE A 40 15.77 -28.62 -22.61
CA PHE A 40 16.43 -29.87 -22.98
C PHE A 40 15.59 -30.68 -23.98
N ASP A 41 14.28 -30.82 -23.74
CA ASP A 41 13.39 -31.48 -24.70
C ASP A 41 13.24 -30.68 -26.01
N LEU A 42 13.17 -29.35 -25.95
CA LEU A 42 13.17 -28.52 -27.16
C LEU A 42 14.48 -28.65 -27.96
N ARG A 43 15.61 -28.91 -27.30
CA ARG A 43 16.88 -29.25 -27.95
C ARG A 43 16.80 -30.61 -28.64
N ARG A 44 16.29 -31.65 -27.95
CA ARG A 44 16.03 -32.97 -28.56
C ARG A 44 15.14 -32.87 -29.80
N ARG A 45 14.15 -31.97 -29.77
CA ARG A 45 13.21 -31.71 -30.88
C ARG A 45 13.78 -30.75 -31.96
N GLY A 46 15.06 -30.36 -31.86
CA GLY A 46 15.75 -29.53 -32.86
C GLY A 46 15.31 -28.07 -32.90
N LYS A 47 14.59 -27.57 -31.89
CA LYS A 47 14.18 -26.16 -31.79
C LYS A 47 15.22 -25.31 -31.07
N VAL A 48 15.94 -25.90 -30.11
CA VAL A 48 16.99 -25.24 -29.32
C VAL A 48 18.36 -25.85 -29.65
N GLY A 49 19.38 -25.00 -29.71
CA GLY A 49 20.77 -25.36 -29.99
C GLY A 49 21.58 -25.48 -28.71
N GLN A 50 22.56 -24.59 -28.55
CA GLN A 50 23.40 -24.55 -27.34
C GLN A 50 22.62 -23.98 -26.16
N LEU A 51 22.91 -24.55 -24.98
CA LEU A 51 22.32 -24.13 -23.71
C LEU A 51 23.40 -23.69 -22.75
N SER A 52 23.15 -22.57 -22.08
CA SER A 52 23.98 -22.08 -20.98
C SER A 52 23.12 -21.72 -19.78
N MET A 53 23.71 -21.62 -18.59
CA MET A 53 23.03 -21.29 -17.36
C MET A 53 23.88 -20.31 -16.54
N ALA A 54 23.26 -19.21 -16.10
CA ALA A 54 23.89 -18.22 -15.25
C ALA A 54 23.25 -18.18 -13.86
N GLY A 55 24.08 -18.17 -12.83
CA GLY A 55 23.70 -17.92 -11.44
C GLY A 55 24.75 -17.07 -10.73
N THR A 56 24.54 -16.76 -9.45
CA THR A 56 25.50 -15.95 -8.67
C THR A 56 26.59 -16.78 -8.00
N ASN A 57 26.44 -18.10 -7.97
CA ASN A 57 27.33 -19.02 -7.28
C ASN A 57 27.60 -20.28 -8.11
N GLY A 58 28.79 -20.34 -8.69
CA GLY A 58 29.26 -21.46 -9.50
C GLY A 58 29.37 -22.77 -8.73
N THR A 59 29.58 -22.72 -7.41
CA THR A 59 29.80 -23.93 -6.57
C THR A 59 28.59 -24.86 -6.52
N LYS A 60 27.43 -24.41 -7.02
CA LYS A 60 26.21 -25.21 -7.12
C LYS A 60 26.16 -26.06 -8.38
N PHE A 61 26.87 -25.71 -9.45
CA PHE A 61 26.71 -26.36 -10.75
C PHE A 61 27.07 -27.86 -10.75
N PRO A 62 28.11 -28.35 -10.05
CA PRO A 62 28.36 -29.79 -9.98
C PRO A 62 27.16 -30.57 -9.43
N ALA A 63 26.56 -30.09 -8.33
CA ALA A 63 25.38 -30.73 -7.74
C ALA A 63 24.13 -30.61 -8.63
N ILE A 64 23.95 -29.46 -9.29
CA ILE A 64 22.86 -29.26 -10.26
C ILE A 64 23.00 -30.25 -11.43
N ARG A 65 24.21 -30.44 -11.98
CA ARG A 65 24.45 -31.39 -13.06
C ARG A 65 24.12 -32.82 -12.63
N GLN A 66 24.52 -33.22 -11.43
CA GLN A 66 24.17 -34.53 -10.87
C GLN A 66 22.65 -34.69 -10.69
N HIS A 67 21.96 -33.65 -10.22
CA HIS A 67 20.52 -33.63 -10.05
C HIS A 67 19.78 -33.79 -11.38
N LEU A 68 20.18 -33.04 -12.42
CA LEU A 68 19.58 -33.12 -13.76
C LEU A 68 19.90 -34.46 -14.43
N GLU A 69 21.11 -34.99 -14.26
CA GLU A 69 21.47 -36.32 -14.76
C GLU A 69 20.57 -37.40 -14.15
N THR A 70 20.33 -37.32 -12.84
CA THR A 70 19.53 -38.32 -12.11
C THR A 70 18.04 -38.22 -12.44
N ASN A 71 17.49 -37.01 -12.46
CA ASN A 71 16.03 -36.80 -12.52
C ASN A 71 15.50 -36.48 -13.93
N ILE A 72 16.38 -36.19 -14.90
CA ILE A 72 15.99 -35.87 -16.28
C ILE A 72 16.66 -36.84 -17.25
N SER A 73 18.00 -36.83 -17.33
CA SER A 73 18.72 -37.63 -18.34
C SER A 73 18.39 -39.11 -18.24
N LYS A 74 18.54 -39.70 -17.04
CA LYS A 74 18.25 -41.13 -16.80
C LYS A 74 16.77 -41.49 -16.86
N VAL A 75 15.88 -40.50 -16.69
CA VAL A 75 14.43 -40.72 -16.67
C VAL A 75 13.84 -40.66 -18.08
N TYR A 76 14.36 -39.76 -18.93
CA TYR A 76 13.79 -39.45 -20.24
C TYR A 76 14.70 -39.89 -21.39
N ASN A 77 14.96 -41.19 -21.51
CA ASN A 77 15.70 -41.79 -22.63
C ASN A 77 17.06 -41.10 -22.93
N SER A 78 17.88 -40.94 -21.88
CA SER A 78 19.19 -40.26 -21.98
C SER A 78 19.10 -38.84 -22.55
N LEU A 79 18.04 -38.10 -22.18
CA LEU A 79 17.85 -36.71 -22.61
C LEU A 79 19.09 -35.90 -22.28
N ASP A 80 19.69 -35.29 -23.30
CA ASP A 80 20.87 -34.44 -23.12
C ASP A 80 20.52 -33.27 -22.20
N THR A 81 21.18 -33.22 -21.04
CA THR A 81 21.05 -32.15 -20.03
C THR A 81 22.31 -31.27 -19.94
N SER A 82 23.23 -31.40 -20.91
CA SER A 82 24.45 -30.58 -20.94
C SER A 82 24.14 -29.09 -21.10
N PHE A 83 24.94 -28.25 -20.44
CA PHE A 83 24.90 -26.79 -20.55
C PHE A 83 26.23 -26.18 -20.13
N GLU A 84 26.57 -25.01 -20.67
CA GLU A 84 27.70 -24.20 -20.17
C GLU A 84 27.28 -23.37 -18.94
N SER A 85 28.14 -23.28 -17.92
CA SER A 85 27.78 -22.65 -16.64
C SER A 85 28.56 -21.35 -16.39
N TYR A 86 27.83 -20.33 -15.93
CA TYR A 86 28.35 -19.02 -15.57
C TYR A 86 27.94 -18.65 -14.12
N PRO A 87 28.87 -18.25 -13.24
CA PRO A 87 30.32 -18.28 -13.45
C PRO A 87 30.84 -19.72 -13.44
N ALA A 88 32.15 -19.90 -13.65
CA ALA A 88 32.79 -21.21 -13.52
C ALA A 88 32.54 -21.85 -12.13
N ASN A 89 32.66 -23.19 -12.05
CA ASN A 89 32.22 -24.00 -10.90
C ASN A 89 32.74 -23.55 -9.52
N ASP A 90 33.85 -22.82 -9.42
CA ASP A 90 34.43 -22.43 -8.14
C ASP A 90 34.39 -20.92 -7.87
N VAL A 91 33.59 -20.20 -8.64
CA VAL A 91 33.52 -18.74 -8.61
C VAL A 91 32.16 -18.27 -8.10
N LYS A 92 32.15 -17.22 -7.29
CA LYS A 92 30.94 -16.46 -6.95
C LYS A 92 31.03 -15.10 -7.61
N ASP A 93 30.05 -14.81 -8.45
CA ASP A 93 29.98 -13.56 -9.19
C ASP A 93 28.50 -13.21 -9.44
N PRO A 94 27.96 -12.20 -8.72
CA PRO A 94 26.59 -11.73 -8.92
C PRO A 94 26.33 -11.21 -10.35
N ASP A 95 27.37 -10.77 -11.05
CA ASP A 95 27.30 -10.18 -12.39
C ASP A 95 27.66 -11.19 -13.50
N ALA A 96 27.82 -12.48 -13.19
CA ALA A 96 28.19 -13.51 -14.17
C ALA A 96 27.20 -13.62 -15.35
N TYR A 97 25.96 -13.18 -15.16
CA TYR A 97 24.98 -13.08 -16.24
C TYR A 97 25.45 -12.16 -17.38
N LYS A 98 26.26 -11.14 -17.09
CA LYS A 98 26.82 -10.23 -18.12
C LYS A 98 27.75 -10.99 -19.05
N ALA A 99 28.73 -11.70 -18.50
CA ALA A 99 29.66 -12.53 -19.28
C ALA A 99 28.91 -13.62 -20.06
N ALA A 100 27.89 -14.22 -19.46
CA ALA A 100 27.05 -15.22 -20.11
C ALA A 100 26.25 -14.64 -21.29
N ILE A 101 25.72 -13.42 -21.16
CA ILE A 101 25.00 -12.71 -22.24
C ILE A 101 25.99 -12.26 -23.32
N ASP A 102 27.17 -11.77 -22.96
CA ASP A 102 28.22 -11.35 -23.90
C ASP A 102 28.72 -12.51 -24.77
N ALA A 103 28.59 -13.76 -24.30
CA ALA A 103 28.91 -14.96 -25.07
C ALA A 103 27.85 -15.34 -26.12
N LEU A 104 26.64 -14.75 -26.05
CA LEU A 104 25.58 -14.97 -27.04
C LEU A 104 25.75 -14.07 -28.27
N LYS A 105 25.22 -14.50 -29.41
CA LYS A 105 25.16 -13.66 -30.63
C LYS A 105 23.79 -12.97 -30.76
N PRO A 106 23.71 -11.83 -31.44
CA PRO A 106 22.42 -11.21 -31.80
C PRO A 106 21.43 -12.21 -32.39
N GLY A 107 20.18 -12.18 -31.90
CA GLY A 107 19.13 -13.14 -32.25
C GLY A 107 19.05 -14.40 -31.38
N ASP A 108 20.07 -14.69 -30.56
CA ASP A 108 19.93 -15.69 -29.50
C ASP A 108 18.95 -15.20 -28.41
N ALA A 109 18.68 -16.04 -27.41
CA ALA A 109 17.69 -15.72 -26.38
C ALA A 109 18.18 -15.97 -24.95
N ILE A 110 17.57 -15.28 -24.00
CA ILE A 110 17.68 -15.58 -22.57
C ILE A 110 16.31 -15.84 -21.94
N THR A 111 16.29 -16.59 -20.84
CA THR A 111 15.16 -16.68 -19.92
C THR A 111 15.57 -16.17 -18.54
N ILE A 112 14.78 -15.29 -17.92
CA ILE A 112 15.07 -14.68 -16.63
C ILE A 112 14.12 -15.26 -15.57
N PHE A 113 14.66 -16.03 -14.64
CA PHE A 113 13.98 -16.63 -13.48
C PHE A 113 14.77 -16.33 -12.21
N THR A 114 14.84 -15.04 -11.89
CA THR A 114 15.56 -14.47 -10.75
C THR A 114 14.58 -13.68 -9.87
N PRO A 115 15.01 -13.09 -8.73
CA PRO A 115 14.13 -12.20 -7.97
C PRO A 115 13.69 -10.98 -8.79
N ASP A 116 12.45 -10.52 -8.60
CA ASP A 116 11.78 -9.48 -9.40
C ASP A 116 12.60 -8.19 -9.56
N THR A 117 13.35 -7.81 -8.51
CA THR A 117 14.21 -6.61 -8.48
C THR A 117 15.35 -6.67 -9.52
N THR A 118 15.73 -7.86 -9.96
CA THR A 118 16.82 -8.09 -10.91
C THR A 118 16.35 -8.19 -12.37
N HIS A 119 15.05 -8.30 -12.63
CA HIS A 119 14.53 -8.50 -14.00
C HIS A 119 14.93 -7.35 -14.94
N TYR A 120 14.73 -6.10 -14.50
CA TYR A 120 15.01 -4.92 -15.31
C TYR A 120 16.48 -4.82 -15.77
N PRO A 121 17.50 -4.81 -14.88
CA PRO A 121 18.88 -4.67 -15.31
C PRO A 121 19.35 -5.81 -16.22
N ILE A 122 18.93 -7.06 -15.95
CA ILE A 122 19.31 -8.22 -16.78
C ILE A 122 18.64 -8.12 -18.17
N ALA A 123 17.34 -7.82 -18.22
CA ALA A 123 16.60 -7.71 -19.47
C ALA A 123 17.14 -6.57 -20.34
N LEU A 124 17.37 -5.39 -19.76
CA LEU A 124 17.92 -4.24 -20.48
C LEU A 124 19.29 -4.57 -21.08
N TYR A 125 20.18 -5.18 -20.29
CA TYR A 125 21.52 -5.56 -20.72
C TYR A 125 21.50 -6.53 -21.92
N ALA A 126 20.58 -7.49 -21.93
CA ALA A 126 20.37 -8.43 -23.03
C ALA A 126 19.78 -7.76 -24.27
N ILE A 127 18.77 -6.90 -24.09
CA ILE A 127 18.10 -6.17 -25.17
C ILE A 127 19.09 -5.28 -25.94
N GLU A 128 19.97 -4.58 -25.23
CA GLU A 128 21.01 -3.72 -25.83
C GLU A 128 22.01 -4.51 -26.68
N ARG A 129 22.16 -5.81 -26.42
CA ARG A 129 22.98 -6.76 -27.20
C ARG A 129 22.18 -7.47 -28.29
N LYS A 130 20.94 -7.04 -28.53
CA LYS A 130 20.02 -7.62 -29.52
C LYS A 130 19.71 -9.10 -29.25
N ILE A 131 19.64 -9.45 -27.97
CA ILE A 131 19.23 -10.78 -27.50
C ILE A 131 17.74 -10.75 -27.17
N HIS A 132 17.01 -11.80 -27.59
CA HIS A 132 15.60 -11.97 -27.24
C HIS A 132 15.45 -12.34 -25.76
N VAL A 133 14.38 -11.90 -25.12
CA VAL A 133 14.24 -12.03 -23.67
C VAL A 133 12.90 -12.65 -23.31
N MET A 134 12.94 -13.74 -22.53
CA MET A 134 11.80 -14.17 -21.73
C MET A 134 12.01 -13.74 -20.29
N ILE A 135 11.00 -13.12 -19.67
CA ILE A 135 11.02 -12.75 -18.25
C ILE A 135 9.92 -13.51 -17.52
N THR A 136 10.25 -14.15 -16.39
CA THR A 136 9.20 -14.66 -15.51
C THR A 136 8.31 -13.52 -15.01
N LYS A 137 7.04 -13.81 -14.75
CA LYS A 137 6.13 -12.83 -14.14
C LYS A 137 6.56 -12.51 -12.69
N PRO A 138 6.36 -11.26 -12.23
CA PRO A 138 5.96 -10.10 -13.03
C PRO A 138 7.10 -9.63 -13.95
N ALA A 139 6.78 -8.99 -15.08
CA ALA A 139 7.79 -8.51 -16.02
C ALA A 139 8.86 -7.63 -15.31
N VAL A 140 8.40 -6.60 -14.59
CA VAL A 140 9.20 -5.73 -13.72
C VAL A 140 8.29 -5.15 -12.63
N LYS A 141 8.86 -4.50 -11.62
CA LYS A 141 8.09 -3.90 -10.51
C LYS A 141 7.50 -2.52 -10.82
N THR A 142 8.08 -1.75 -11.74
CA THR A 142 7.63 -0.39 -12.02
C THR A 142 7.26 -0.22 -13.49
N LEU A 143 6.25 0.61 -13.72
CA LEU A 143 5.74 1.01 -15.02
C LEU A 143 6.79 1.80 -15.80
N GLU A 144 7.63 2.57 -15.11
CA GLU A 144 8.79 3.24 -15.70
C GLU A 144 9.76 2.24 -16.33
N HIS A 145 10.19 1.23 -15.58
CA HIS A 145 11.05 0.17 -16.09
C HIS A 145 10.38 -0.59 -17.24
N HIS A 146 9.06 -0.83 -17.15
CA HIS A 146 8.32 -1.56 -18.18
C HIS A 146 8.31 -0.80 -19.50
N GLN A 147 8.03 0.50 -19.46
CA GLN A 147 8.03 1.36 -20.64
C GLN A 147 9.43 1.54 -21.23
N SER A 148 10.45 1.69 -20.38
CA SER A 148 11.86 1.71 -20.79
C SER A 148 12.25 0.44 -21.56
N LEU A 149 11.86 -0.74 -21.06
CA LEU A 149 12.10 -2.01 -21.77
C LEU A 149 11.33 -2.10 -23.09
N ILE A 150 10.11 -1.57 -23.19
CA ILE A 150 9.35 -1.52 -24.45
C ILE A 150 10.11 -0.69 -25.49
N GLU A 151 10.60 0.48 -25.09
CA GLU A 151 11.37 1.36 -25.96
C GLU A 151 12.68 0.70 -26.41
N ALA A 152 13.44 0.13 -25.47
CA ALA A 152 14.69 -0.55 -25.75
C ALA A 152 14.47 -1.76 -26.68
N ALA A 153 13.42 -2.55 -26.46
CA ALA A 153 13.07 -3.70 -27.28
C ALA A 153 12.71 -3.29 -28.71
N ARG A 154 11.91 -2.23 -28.86
CA ARG A 154 11.54 -1.66 -30.16
C ARG A 154 12.77 -1.13 -30.90
N LYS A 155 13.62 -0.37 -30.21
CA LYS A 155 14.86 0.20 -30.78
C LYS A 155 15.81 -0.89 -31.29
N ASN A 156 15.93 -2.00 -30.57
CA ASN A 156 16.85 -3.09 -30.92
C ASN A 156 16.20 -4.20 -31.76
N GLY A 157 14.88 -4.11 -32.02
CA GLY A 157 14.15 -5.09 -32.83
C GLY A 157 14.05 -6.48 -32.20
N VAL A 158 14.11 -6.57 -30.86
CA VAL A 158 14.10 -7.86 -30.15
C VAL A 158 12.73 -8.22 -29.62
N TYR A 159 12.47 -9.52 -29.55
CA TYR A 159 11.29 -10.07 -28.90
C TYR A 159 11.45 -10.12 -27.39
N VAL A 160 10.54 -9.48 -26.65
CA VAL A 160 10.43 -9.61 -25.20
C VAL A 160 9.10 -10.24 -24.84
N TYR A 161 9.18 -11.39 -24.17
CA TYR A 161 8.06 -12.24 -23.82
C TYR A 161 7.97 -12.42 -22.31
N ILE A 162 6.76 -12.35 -21.76
CA ILE A 162 6.54 -12.53 -20.33
C ILE A 162 5.93 -13.90 -20.10
N GLU A 163 6.48 -14.64 -19.14
CA GLU A 163 6.08 -16.00 -18.80
C GLU A 163 4.73 -16.02 -18.05
N HIS A 164 3.66 -15.67 -18.76
CA HIS A 164 2.28 -15.84 -18.33
C HIS A 164 1.69 -17.13 -18.91
N HIS A 165 2.25 -18.28 -18.53
CA HIS A 165 1.80 -19.60 -19.02
C HIS A 165 0.30 -19.86 -18.86
N LYS A 166 -0.38 -19.20 -17.91
CA LYS A 166 -1.83 -19.35 -17.69
C LYS A 166 -2.65 -18.96 -18.91
N ARG A 167 -2.13 -18.11 -19.82
CA ARG A 167 -2.77 -17.82 -21.11
C ARG A 167 -2.90 -19.06 -22.00
N PHE A 168 -2.08 -20.09 -21.80
CA PHE A 168 -2.10 -21.35 -22.55
C PHE A 168 -2.78 -22.49 -21.78
N ASP A 169 -3.30 -22.22 -20.58
CA ASP A 169 -4.12 -23.19 -19.88
C ASP A 169 -5.38 -23.46 -20.73
N PRO A 170 -5.64 -24.72 -21.15
CA PRO A 170 -6.74 -25.03 -22.06
C PRO A 170 -8.09 -24.55 -21.55
N ALA A 171 -8.33 -24.65 -20.23
CA ALA A 171 -9.59 -24.21 -19.63
C ALA A 171 -9.70 -22.68 -19.62
N TYR A 172 -8.60 -21.96 -19.41
CA TYR A 172 -8.59 -20.50 -19.39
C TYR A 172 -8.69 -19.93 -20.82
N ALA A 173 -8.02 -20.55 -21.79
CA ALA A 173 -8.09 -20.18 -23.20
C ALA A 173 -9.51 -20.36 -23.74
N ASP A 174 -10.16 -21.49 -23.44
CA ASP A 174 -11.55 -21.74 -23.80
C ASP A 174 -12.52 -20.79 -23.07
N ALA A 175 -12.30 -20.54 -21.78
CA ALA A 175 -13.06 -19.53 -21.02
C ALA A 175 -12.98 -18.14 -21.66
N LYS A 176 -11.78 -17.70 -22.05
CA LYS A 176 -11.56 -16.42 -22.74
C LYS A 176 -12.31 -16.37 -24.06
N TYR A 177 -12.26 -17.43 -24.86
CA TYR A 177 -12.99 -17.49 -26.13
C TYR A 177 -14.50 -17.38 -25.92
N LYS A 178 -15.06 -18.11 -24.95
CA LYS A 178 -16.49 -18.05 -24.61
C LYS A 178 -16.90 -16.66 -24.12
N ALA A 179 -16.07 -16.01 -23.30
CA ALA A 179 -16.33 -14.68 -22.76
C ALA A 179 -16.55 -13.60 -23.84
N GLN A 180 -15.95 -13.75 -25.03
CA GLN A 180 -16.11 -12.80 -26.15
C GLN A 180 -17.57 -12.66 -26.63
N LYS A 181 -18.42 -13.67 -26.38
CA LYS A 181 -19.82 -13.69 -26.80
C LYS A 181 -20.80 -13.31 -25.69
N LEU A 182 -20.30 -13.00 -24.49
CA LEU A 182 -21.14 -12.71 -23.32
C LEU A 182 -21.49 -11.21 -23.17
N GLY A 183 -21.16 -10.38 -24.16
CA GLY A 183 -21.44 -8.94 -24.13
C GLY A 183 -20.42 -8.14 -23.30
N ASP A 184 -20.83 -6.98 -22.80
CA ASP A 184 -19.93 -6.05 -22.11
C ASP A 184 -19.41 -6.63 -20.79
N PHE A 185 -18.08 -6.66 -20.62
CA PHE A 185 -17.41 -6.96 -19.36
C PHE A 185 -18.00 -6.14 -18.21
N ASN A 186 -18.29 -6.80 -17.08
CA ASN A 186 -18.88 -6.15 -15.90
C ASN A 186 -18.08 -6.43 -14.61
N TYR A 187 -17.70 -7.69 -14.38
CA TYR A 187 -17.05 -8.07 -13.13
C TYR A 187 -16.06 -9.21 -13.31
N PHE A 188 -14.93 -9.12 -12.63
CA PHE A 188 -13.94 -10.20 -12.52
C PHE A 188 -13.57 -10.39 -11.05
N TYR A 189 -13.59 -11.64 -10.59
CA TYR A 189 -13.09 -12.01 -9.28
C TYR A 189 -12.11 -13.15 -9.42
N SER A 190 -10.97 -13.07 -8.74
CA SER A 190 -10.05 -14.19 -8.62
C SER A 190 -9.47 -14.29 -7.24
N TYR A 191 -9.14 -15.52 -6.88
CA TYR A 191 -8.41 -15.83 -5.67
C TYR A 191 -7.34 -16.85 -5.99
N MET A 192 -6.17 -16.63 -5.38
CA MET A 192 -5.07 -17.56 -5.41
C MET A 192 -4.46 -17.67 -4.02
N SER A 193 -4.32 -18.87 -3.47
CA SER A 193 -3.57 -19.06 -2.24
C SER A 193 -2.65 -20.27 -2.29
N GLN A 194 -1.59 -20.20 -1.50
CA GLN A 194 -0.64 -21.29 -1.35
C GLN A 194 -0.48 -21.70 0.11
N PRO A 195 -0.14 -22.98 0.38
CA PRO A 195 0.13 -23.46 1.72
C PRO A 195 1.24 -22.69 2.43
N LYS A 196 1.10 -22.47 3.74
CA LYS A 196 2.10 -21.80 4.57
C LYS A 196 3.51 -22.40 4.47
N SER A 197 3.63 -23.70 4.17
CA SER A 197 4.93 -24.37 3.97
C SER A 197 5.75 -23.76 2.82
N GLN A 198 5.11 -23.09 1.85
CA GLN A 198 5.83 -22.37 0.80
C GLN A 198 6.70 -21.23 1.35
N LEU A 199 6.31 -20.61 2.48
CA LEU A 199 7.10 -19.57 3.12
C LEU A 199 8.44 -20.09 3.66
N GLU A 200 8.59 -21.40 3.94
CA GLU A 200 9.88 -21.98 4.33
C GLU A 200 10.93 -21.79 3.23
N THR A 201 10.50 -21.86 1.97
CA THR A 201 11.35 -21.67 0.78
C THR A 201 11.45 -20.19 0.39
N PHE A 202 10.36 -19.43 0.53
CA PHE A 202 10.24 -18.09 -0.03
C PHE A 202 10.52 -16.94 0.95
N LYS A 203 10.66 -17.22 2.25
CA LYS A 203 10.97 -16.20 3.28
C LYS A 203 12.21 -15.34 2.96
N ALA A 204 13.13 -15.85 2.15
CA ALA A 204 14.35 -15.13 1.77
C ALA A 204 14.06 -13.91 0.87
N TRP A 205 12.90 -13.87 0.20
CA TRP A 205 12.53 -12.78 -0.71
C TRP A 205 11.11 -12.24 -0.46
N ALA A 206 10.22 -12.99 0.20
CA ALA A 206 8.87 -12.56 0.52
C ALA A 206 8.87 -11.33 1.43
N GLY A 207 8.21 -10.25 1.00
CA GLY A 207 8.21 -8.96 1.68
C GLY A 207 9.50 -8.15 1.53
N ILE A 208 10.50 -8.65 0.79
CA ILE A 208 11.79 -7.98 0.55
C ILE A 208 11.90 -7.58 -0.93
N ASP A 209 12.07 -8.57 -1.81
CA ASP A 209 12.19 -8.35 -3.25
C ASP A 209 10.81 -8.29 -3.92
N SER A 210 9.85 -9.06 -3.41
CA SER A 210 8.51 -9.18 -3.97
C SER A 210 7.46 -9.38 -2.87
N ASP A 211 6.20 -9.14 -3.20
CA ASP A 211 5.06 -9.43 -2.33
C ASP A 211 4.11 -10.45 -2.97
N ILE A 212 3.14 -10.90 -2.19
CA ILE A 212 2.19 -11.94 -2.61
C ILE A 212 1.35 -11.52 -3.83
N SER A 213 1.15 -10.22 -4.05
CA SER A 213 0.40 -9.70 -5.19
C SER A 213 1.22 -9.76 -6.47
N TYR A 214 2.45 -9.23 -6.47
CA TYR A 214 3.38 -9.38 -7.60
C TYR A 214 3.59 -10.86 -7.94
N TYR A 215 3.70 -11.69 -6.91
CA TYR A 215 3.89 -13.11 -7.11
C TYR A 215 2.63 -13.83 -7.65
N LEU A 216 1.46 -13.78 -7.01
CA LEU A 216 0.31 -14.60 -7.45
C LEU A 216 -0.77 -13.82 -8.22
N ASN A 217 -1.12 -12.60 -7.80
CA ASN A 217 -2.16 -11.81 -8.49
C ASN A 217 -1.77 -11.49 -9.94
N SER A 218 -0.47 -11.38 -10.24
CA SER A 218 0.03 -11.16 -11.60
C SER A 218 -0.50 -12.18 -12.62
N HIS A 219 -0.81 -13.41 -12.20
CA HIS A 219 -1.44 -14.41 -13.07
C HIS A 219 -2.86 -14.00 -13.48
N HIS A 220 -3.73 -13.73 -12.51
CA HIS A 220 -5.15 -13.48 -12.78
C HIS A 220 -5.42 -12.05 -13.26
N ILE A 221 -4.60 -11.08 -12.89
CA ILE A 221 -4.61 -9.73 -13.47
C ILE A 221 -4.34 -9.84 -14.98
N ASP A 222 -3.30 -10.57 -15.39
CA ASP A 222 -2.99 -10.80 -16.81
C ASP A 222 -4.12 -11.50 -17.57
N ILE A 223 -4.73 -12.53 -16.96
CA ILE A 223 -5.86 -13.22 -17.56
C ILE A 223 -7.05 -12.28 -17.76
N CYS A 224 -7.40 -11.51 -16.73
CA CYS A 224 -8.47 -10.52 -16.80
C CYS A 224 -8.19 -9.46 -17.87
N ASP A 225 -6.99 -8.89 -17.88
CA ASP A 225 -6.56 -7.92 -18.90
C ASP A 225 -6.70 -8.52 -20.30
N SER A 226 -6.24 -9.75 -20.50
CA SER A 226 -6.31 -10.43 -21.80
C SER A 226 -7.76 -10.68 -22.27
N MET A 227 -8.73 -10.74 -21.35
CA MET A 227 -10.17 -10.87 -21.66
C MET A 227 -10.85 -9.50 -21.85
N ALA A 228 -10.47 -8.50 -21.05
CA ALA A 228 -11.08 -7.18 -20.99
C ALA A 228 -10.58 -6.23 -22.10
N SER A 229 -9.26 -6.22 -22.35
CA SER A 229 -8.62 -5.33 -23.34
C SER A 229 -9.14 -5.55 -24.77
N GLY A 230 -9.42 -6.80 -25.13
CA GLY A 230 -10.02 -7.16 -26.43
C GLY A 230 -11.44 -6.61 -26.63
N GLN A 231 -12.13 -6.25 -25.56
CA GLN A 231 -13.45 -5.58 -25.60
C GLN A 231 -13.36 -4.06 -25.45
N GLY A 232 -12.13 -3.52 -25.46
CA GLY A 232 -11.86 -2.08 -25.33
C GLY A 232 -11.82 -1.57 -23.88
N PHE A 233 -11.88 -2.44 -22.87
CA PHE A 233 -11.76 -2.02 -21.48
C PHE A 233 -10.29 -1.78 -21.09
N VAL A 234 -10.04 -0.72 -20.33
CA VAL A 234 -8.73 -0.39 -19.75
C VAL A 234 -8.85 -0.09 -18.26
N PRO A 235 -7.82 -0.39 -17.45
CA PRO A 235 -7.87 -0.07 -16.03
C PRO A 235 -7.65 1.43 -15.86
N VAL A 236 -8.45 2.07 -15.01
CA VAL A 236 -8.40 3.53 -14.79
C VAL A 236 -8.16 3.91 -13.34
N LYS A 237 -8.39 2.97 -12.41
CA LYS A 237 -8.27 3.21 -10.98
C LYS A 237 -7.99 1.91 -10.24
N VAL A 238 -7.12 1.96 -9.24
CA VAL A 238 -6.75 0.82 -8.41
C VAL A 238 -6.80 1.21 -6.94
N SER A 239 -7.36 0.35 -6.10
CA SER A 239 -7.20 0.39 -4.65
C SER A 239 -6.80 -0.99 -4.14
N ALA A 240 -6.07 -1.07 -3.04
CA ALA A 240 -5.64 -2.34 -2.50
C ALA A 240 -5.58 -2.33 -0.97
N SER A 241 -5.72 -3.51 -0.39
CA SER A 241 -5.61 -3.74 1.04
C SER A 241 -4.80 -5.00 1.33
N ALA A 242 -4.22 -5.05 2.51
CA ALA A 242 -3.38 -6.16 2.94
C ALA A 242 -3.66 -6.61 4.37
N ALA A 243 -3.53 -7.91 4.61
CA ALA A 243 -3.49 -8.51 5.94
C ALA A 243 -2.04 -8.89 6.31
N LYS A 244 -1.71 -8.89 7.61
CA LYS A 244 -0.38 -9.22 8.16
C LYS A 244 -0.52 -9.99 9.48
N GLY A 245 0.53 -10.74 9.84
CA GLY A 245 0.70 -11.37 11.15
C GLY A 245 1.04 -12.87 11.11
N ILE A 246 0.58 -13.59 10.08
CA ILE A 246 0.82 -15.04 9.96
C ILE A 246 2.21 -15.33 9.39
N ALA A 247 2.60 -14.70 8.29
CA ALA A 247 3.89 -14.90 7.66
C ALA A 247 5.06 -14.47 8.57
N THR A 248 4.87 -13.40 9.33
CA THR A 248 5.86 -12.92 10.32
C THR A 248 6.03 -13.92 11.46
N SER A 249 4.94 -14.55 11.94
CA SER A 249 5.03 -15.65 12.92
C SER A 249 5.79 -16.89 12.41
N LEU A 250 5.98 -17.02 11.10
CA LEU A 250 6.77 -18.08 10.46
C LEU A 250 8.20 -17.63 10.10
N GLY A 251 8.63 -16.46 10.60
CA GLY A 251 9.98 -15.94 10.44
C GLY A 251 10.22 -15.16 9.14
N CYS A 252 9.16 -14.70 8.46
CA CYS A 252 9.30 -13.71 7.39
C CYS A 252 9.51 -12.30 7.98
N VAL A 253 10.06 -11.38 7.20
CA VAL A 253 10.26 -9.98 7.63
C VAL A 253 8.93 -9.27 7.90
N ASP A 254 8.92 -8.26 8.78
CA ASP A 254 7.71 -7.51 9.17
C ASP A 254 6.96 -6.85 7.99
N ALA A 255 7.69 -6.56 6.91
CA ALA A 255 7.10 -6.03 5.69
C ALA A 255 6.16 -7.03 5.00
N THR A 256 6.33 -8.34 5.21
CA THR A 256 5.62 -9.40 4.50
C THR A 256 4.11 -9.36 4.75
N GLU A 257 3.35 -9.06 3.70
CA GLU A 257 1.90 -9.24 3.68
C GLU A 257 1.49 -10.72 3.58
N ASP A 258 0.52 -11.12 4.39
CA ASP A 258 -0.08 -12.46 4.36
C ASP A 258 -0.98 -12.64 3.14
N THR A 259 -1.81 -11.62 2.90
CA THR A 259 -2.84 -11.59 1.87
C THR A 259 -2.93 -10.19 1.32
N ILE A 260 -2.96 -10.04 0.00
CA ILE A 260 -3.20 -8.76 -0.67
C ILE A 260 -4.42 -8.92 -1.57
N THR A 261 -5.38 -8.00 -1.44
CA THR A 261 -6.52 -7.85 -2.35
C THR A 261 -6.39 -6.55 -3.11
N VAL A 262 -6.44 -6.63 -4.45
CA VAL A 262 -6.40 -5.49 -5.37
C VAL A 262 -7.78 -5.33 -6.02
N LEU A 263 -8.36 -4.16 -5.92
CA LEU A 263 -9.60 -3.74 -6.57
C LEU A 263 -9.26 -2.81 -7.74
N VAL A 264 -9.73 -3.14 -8.94
CA VAL A 264 -9.46 -2.37 -10.16
C VAL A 264 -10.77 -1.93 -10.79
N THR A 265 -10.90 -0.64 -11.06
CA THR A 265 -11.95 -0.10 -11.93
C THR A 265 -11.46 -0.14 -13.38
N TRP A 266 -12.22 -0.83 -14.22
CA TRP A 266 -12.04 -0.89 -15.66
C TRP A 266 -13.09 -0.01 -16.34
N GLN A 267 -12.71 0.65 -17.43
CA GLN A 267 -13.61 1.50 -18.22
C GLN A 267 -13.44 1.22 -19.71
N LYS A 268 -14.56 1.16 -20.44
CA LYS A 268 -14.54 0.94 -21.89
C LYS A 268 -14.08 2.20 -22.64
N LYS A 269 -13.10 2.05 -23.52
CA LYS A 269 -12.68 3.10 -24.46
C LYS A 269 -13.86 3.46 -25.38
N GLY A 270 -14.13 4.76 -25.49
CA GLY A 270 -15.22 5.29 -26.32
C GLY A 270 -16.61 5.28 -25.67
N ASP A 271 -16.79 4.59 -24.54
CA ASP A 271 -18.04 4.63 -23.77
C ASP A 271 -17.74 4.66 -22.26
N PRO A 272 -17.48 5.85 -21.69
CA PRO A 272 -17.14 6.01 -20.28
C PRO A 272 -18.24 5.56 -19.31
N SER A 273 -19.48 5.36 -19.78
CA SER A 273 -20.59 4.86 -18.96
C SER A 273 -20.45 3.37 -18.63
N LYS A 274 -19.64 2.64 -19.40
CA LYS A 274 -19.38 1.21 -19.21
C LYS A 274 -18.19 1.04 -18.28
N ILE A 275 -18.52 0.77 -17.02
CA ILE A 275 -17.57 0.55 -15.94
C ILE A 275 -17.67 -0.91 -15.49
N ALA A 276 -16.51 -1.54 -15.28
CA ALA A 276 -16.39 -2.88 -14.75
C ALA A 276 -15.43 -2.92 -13.55
N THR A 277 -15.54 -3.96 -12.74
CA THR A 277 -14.76 -4.11 -11.50
C THR A 277 -13.99 -5.41 -11.50
N GLY A 278 -12.68 -5.36 -11.26
CA GLY A 278 -11.81 -6.51 -11.02
C GLY A 278 -11.42 -6.61 -9.55
N VAL A 279 -11.48 -7.79 -8.96
CA VAL A 279 -11.05 -8.09 -7.59
C VAL A 279 -10.07 -9.26 -7.62
N TYR A 280 -8.83 -9.03 -7.19
CA TYR A 280 -7.75 -10.01 -7.23
C TYR A 280 -7.20 -10.23 -5.84
N THR A 281 -7.37 -11.42 -5.27
CA THR A 281 -6.88 -11.76 -3.93
C THR A 281 -5.81 -12.84 -4.01
N ALA A 282 -4.66 -12.57 -3.40
CA ALA A 282 -3.55 -13.50 -3.29
C ALA A 282 -3.15 -13.73 -1.82
N SER A 283 -2.83 -14.96 -1.43
CA SER A 283 -2.52 -15.28 -0.02
C SER A 283 -1.50 -16.40 0.20
N TRP A 284 -0.62 -16.25 1.19
CA TRP A 284 0.27 -17.29 1.72
C TRP A 284 -0.40 -18.22 2.75
N THR A 285 -1.62 -17.91 3.15
CA THR A 285 -2.15 -18.38 4.44
C THR A 285 -2.90 -19.70 4.35
N ALA A 286 -2.91 -20.37 3.19
CA ALA A 286 -3.61 -21.63 3.05
C ALA A 286 -3.03 -22.68 4.03
N PRO A 287 -3.86 -23.60 4.54
CA PRO A 287 -3.38 -24.65 5.45
C PRO A 287 -2.19 -25.42 4.88
N GLN A 288 -1.24 -25.84 5.74
CA GLN A 288 -0.08 -26.64 5.31
C GLN A 288 -0.50 -27.91 4.54
N LYS A 289 -1.65 -28.48 4.92
CA LYS A 289 -2.23 -29.67 4.29
C LYS A 289 -3.45 -29.34 3.40
N ALA A 290 -3.33 -28.34 2.53
CA ALA A 290 -4.43 -27.90 1.67
C ALA A 290 -4.79 -28.90 0.55
N GLY A 291 -4.02 -29.97 0.36
CA GLY A 291 -4.17 -30.97 -0.72
C GLY A 291 -3.96 -30.46 -2.15
N VAL A 292 -3.78 -29.16 -2.35
CA VAL A 292 -3.33 -28.55 -3.61
C VAL A 292 -2.11 -27.68 -3.37
N HIS A 293 -1.20 -27.63 -4.35
CA HIS A 293 -0.06 -26.71 -4.30
C HIS A 293 -0.49 -25.24 -4.32
N SER A 294 -1.58 -24.95 -5.03
CA SER A 294 -2.18 -23.62 -5.08
C SER A 294 -3.68 -23.75 -5.30
N ASN A 295 -4.46 -23.14 -4.42
CA ASN A 295 -5.90 -23.05 -4.60
C ASN A 295 -6.20 -21.84 -5.48
N GLN A 296 -6.78 -22.06 -6.67
CA GLN A 296 -6.99 -21.00 -7.65
C GLN A 296 -8.38 -21.08 -8.28
N TYR A 297 -9.06 -19.94 -8.32
CA TYR A 297 -10.32 -19.80 -9.05
C TYR A 297 -10.47 -18.41 -9.64
N PHE A 298 -11.27 -18.30 -10.69
CA PHE A 298 -11.77 -17.01 -11.14
C PHE A 298 -13.23 -17.09 -11.61
N HIS A 299 -13.89 -15.93 -11.57
CA HIS A 299 -15.24 -15.68 -12.06
C HIS A 299 -15.19 -14.45 -12.96
N TYR A 300 -15.70 -14.59 -14.17
CA TYR A 300 -15.88 -13.52 -15.14
C TYR A 300 -17.38 -13.35 -15.39
N LEU A 301 -17.88 -12.13 -15.32
CA LEU A 301 -19.27 -11.77 -15.57
C LEU A 301 -19.35 -10.64 -16.60
N ALA A 302 -20.25 -10.80 -17.56
CA ALA A 302 -20.57 -9.82 -18.59
C ALA A 302 -22.09 -9.69 -18.74
N SER A 303 -22.54 -8.71 -19.52
CA SER A 303 -23.97 -8.35 -19.64
C SER A 303 -24.91 -9.48 -20.08
N GLY A 304 -24.38 -10.49 -20.78
CA GLY A 304 -25.11 -11.63 -21.34
C GLY A 304 -24.75 -12.98 -20.73
N GLY A 305 -23.90 -13.04 -19.69
CA GLY A 305 -23.59 -14.29 -19.01
C GLY A 305 -22.30 -14.28 -18.20
N GLU A 306 -21.92 -15.45 -17.67
CA GLU A 306 -20.75 -15.61 -16.81
C GLU A 306 -19.93 -16.88 -17.12
N VAL A 307 -18.66 -16.86 -16.69
CA VAL A 307 -17.74 -17.99 -16.71
C VAL A 307 -17.12 -18.16 -15.33
N ARG A 308 -17.10 -19.39 -14.81
CA ARG A 308 -16.45 -19.73 -13.54
C ARG A 308 -15.45 -20.86 -13.77
N ILE A 309 -14.23 -20.68 -13.27
CA ILE A 309 -13.17 -21.67 -13.35
C ILE A 309 -12.64 -21.97 -11.97
N ASN A 310 -12.58 -23.26 -11.62
CA ASN A 310 -11.92 -23.77 -10.42
C ASN A 310 -10.77 -24.68 -10.83
N GLN A 311 -9.54 -24.20 -10.65
CA GLN A 311 -8.35 -24.94 -11.06
C GLN A 311 -7.99 -26.06 -10.08
N ALA A 312 -8.33 -25.89 -8.80
CA ALA A 312 -7.97 -26.82 -7.74
C ALA A 312 -8.69 -28.18 -7.89
N LYS A 313 -9.79 -28.25 -8.64
CA LYS A 313 -10.69 -29.41 -8.71
C LYS A 313 -11.09 -29.82 -10.13
N ARG A 314 -10.16 -29.80 -11.08
CA ARG A 314 -10.41 -30.11 -12.50
C ARG A 314 -9.77 -31.39 -13.02
N GLY A 315 -9.22 -32.21 -12.13
CA GLY A 315 -8.40 -33.37 -12.47
C GLY A 315 -8.75 -34.59 -11.64
N TYR A 316 -7.71 -35.36 -11.30
CA TYR A 316 -7.78 -36.52 -10.44
C TYR A 316 -7.14 -36.22 -9.08
N ASP A 317 -7.50 -37.01 -8.08
CA ASP A 317 -6.87 -36.99 -6.77
C ASP A 317 -6.17 -38.31 -6.46
N VAL A 318 -5.18 -38.24 -5.57
CA VAL A 318 -4.41 -39.39 -5.09
C VAL A 318 -4.38 -39.34 -3.57
N ALA A 319 -4.80 -40.44 -2.95
CA ALA A 319 -4.57 -40.71 -1.53
C ALA A 319 -3.36 -41.64 -1.41
N ASP A 320 -2.34 -41.19 -0.69
CA ASP A 320 -1.09 -41.92 -0.48
C ASP A 320 -0.70 -41.78 0.99
N ASP A 321 -0.45 -42.92 1.65
CA ASP A 321 -0.04 -42.99 3.05
C ASP A 321 1.22 -42.15 3.31
N THR A 322 2.14 -42.08 2.33
CA THR A 322 3.37 -41.29 2.47
C THR A 322 3.11 -39.77 2.41
N ALA A 323 2.10 -39.36 1.65
CA ALA A 323 1.70 -37.96 1.54
C ALA A 323 0.92 -37.49 2.80
N GLY A 324 0.25 -38.42 3.50
CA GLY A 324 -0.50 -38.12 4.72
C GLY A 324 -1.64 -37.11 4.54
N GLN A 325 -2.12 -36.95 3.30
CA GLN A 325 -3.24 -36.10 2.88
C GLN A 325 -3.74 -36.51 1.47
N LEU A 326 -4.98 -36.13 1.13
CA LEU A 326 -5.51 -36.24 -0.22
C LEU A 326 -4.90 -35.14 -1.11
N MET A 327 -4.34 -35.51 -2.26
CA MET A 327 -3.70 -34.58 -3.19
C MET A 327 -4.50 -34.44 -4.48
N TRP A 328 -4.93 -33.24 -4.85
CA TRP A 328 -5.58 -32.95 -6.12
C TRP A 328 -4.56 -32.47 -7.16
N TYR A 329 -4.49 -33.17 -8.28
CA TYR A 329 -3.55 -32.88 -9.35
C TYR A 329 -4.20 -32.08 -10.47
N ASN A 330 -3.43 -31.14 -11.00
CA ASN A 330 -3.80 -30.37 -12.17
C ASN A 330 -3.19 -31.00 -13.44
N PRO A 331 -3.99 -31.70 -14.27
CA PRO A 331 -3.48 -32.45 -15.41
C PRO A 331 -2.98 -31.56 -16.56
N PHE A 332 -3.31 -30.26 -16.56
CA PHE A 332 -2.97 -29.38 -17.68
C PHE A 332 -1.64 -28.65 -17.52
N TYR A 333 -0.98 -28.69 -16.35
CA TYR A 333 0.24 -27.91 -16.13
C TYR A 333 1.47 -28.50 -16.81
N MET A 334 1.94 -29.62 -16.29
CA MET A 334 3.14 -30.32 -16.73
C MET A 334 2.94 -31.81 -16.45
N LYS A 335 3.22 -32.66 -17.44
CA LYS A 335 3.16 -34.12 -17.31
C LYS A 335 4.58 -34.66 -17.24
N TYR A 336 4.96 -35.16 -16.06
CA TYR A 336 6.31 -35.67 -15.82
C TYR A 336 6.48 -37.16 -16.14
N ALA A 337 5.39 -37.89 -16.35
CA ALA A 337 5.47 -39.29 -16.77
C ALA A 337 6.07 -39.39 -18.19
N PRO A 338 7.05 -40.28 -18.43
CA PRO A 338 7.52 -40.56 -19.78
C PRO A 338 6.41 -41.07 -20.71
N ASP A 339 6.63 -40.98 -22.02
CA ASP A 339 5.82 -41.66 -23.03
C ASP A 339 6.23 -43.14 -23.16
N GLU A 340 5.55 -43.86 -24.07
CA GLU A 340 5.80 -45.27 -24.37
C GLU A 340 7.21 -45.56 -24.90
N GLU A 341 7.90 -44.54 -25.41
CA GLU A 341 9.30 -44.62 -25.87
C GLU A 341 10.29 -44.18 -24.78
N GLY A 342 9.81 -43.83 -23.59
CA GLY A 342 10.61 -43.34 -22.49
C GLY A 342 11.06 -41.89 -22.64
N ASN A 343 10.54 -41.13 -23.60
CA ASN A 343 10.84 -39.70 -23.73
C ASN A 343 9.94 -38.86 -22.81
N PHE A 344 10.33 -37.60 -22.59
CA PHE A 344 9.50 -36.65 -21.87
C PHE A 344 8.17 -36.39 -22.60
N ASN A 345 7.03 -36.47 -21.90
CA ASN A 345 5.67 -36.36 -22.47
C ASN A 345 4.89 -35.13 -21.96
N GLY A 346 5.59 -34.05 -21.60
CA GLY A 346 4.97 -32.84 -21.04
C GLY A 346 4.58 -31.77 -22.06
N GLN A 347 4.74 -32.01 -23.36
CA GLN A 347 4.60 -31.00 -24.42
C GLN A 347 3.18 -30.41 -24.51
N GLY A 348 2.15 -31.15 -24.07
CA GLY A 348 0.77 -30.67 -24.00
C GLY A 348 0.46 -29.77 -22.80
N GLY A 349 1.36 -29.69 -21.81
CA GLY A 349 1.16 -28.90 -20.60
C GLY A 349 1.38 -27.41 -20.83
N TYR A 350 0.52 -26.55 -20.26
CA TYR A 350 0.66 -25.10 -20.45
C TYR A 350 1.98 -24.54 -19.87
N GLY A 351 2.59 -25.26 -18.92
CA GLY A 351 3.93 -24.96 -18.41
C GLY A 351 5.04 -25.15 -19.45
N TYR A 352 4.87 -26.06 -20.41
CA TYR A 352 5.79 -26.27 -21.53
C TYR A 352 5.47 -25.33 -22.71
N VAL A 353 4.18 -25.25 -23.07
CA VAL A 353 3.70 -24.51 -24.24
C VAL A 353 4.14 -23.04 -24.23
N SER A 354 4.16 -22.40 -23.05
CA SER A 354 4.63 -21.02 -22.90
C SER A 354 6.06 -20.80 -23.43
N PHE A 355 6.99 -21.71 -23.09
CA PHE A 355 8.37 -21.64 -23.54
C PHE A 355 8.51 -21.98 -25.02
N GLU A 356 7.77 -22.98 -25.50
CA GLU A 356 7.77 -23.34 -26.91
C GLU A 356 7.30 -22.17 -27.78
N LYS A 357 6.26 -21.44 -27.36
CA LYS A 357 5.78 -20.23 -28.06
C LYS A 357 6.84 -19.13 -28.12
N PHE A 358 7.59 -18.94 -27.04
CA PHE A 358 8.70 -17.99 -27.03
C PHE A 358 9.82 -18.39 -28.00
N VAL A 359 10.27 -19.65 -27.96
CA VAL A 359 11.31 -20.17 -28.85
C VAL A 359 10.87 -20.09 -30.32
N ASP A 360 9.64 -20.49 -30.61
CA ASP A 360 9.10 -20.40 -31.98
C ASP A 360 8.97 -18.95 -32.44
N GLY A 361 8.59 -18.02 -31.56
CA GLY A 361 8.56 -16.58 -31.83
C GLY A 361 9.94 -16.00 -32.17
N CYS A 362 10.96 -16.33 -31.37
CA CYS A 362 12.36 -15.95 -31.61
C CYS A 362 12.84 -16.47 -32.97
N ARG A 363 12.61 -17.75 -33.27
CA ARG A 363 13.02 -18.37 -34.53
C ARG A 363 12.31 -17.76 -35.73
N ALA A 364 11.02 -17.45 -35.59
CA ALA A 364 10.27 -16.76 -36.64
C ALA A 364 10.86 -15.37 -36.94
N ILE A 365 11.21 -14.60 -35.90
CA ILE A 365 11.86 -13.29 -36.05
C ILE A 365 13.25 -13.41 -36.69
N ASN A 366 14.08 -14.33 -36.21
CA ASN A 366 15.41 -14.58 -36.76
C ASN A 366 15.38 -15.00 -38.23
N SER A 367 14.36 -15.75 -38.63
CA SER A 367 14.16 -16.14 -40.04
C SER A 367 13.63 -15.00 -40.94
N GLY A 368 13.24 -13.86 -40.36
CA GLY A 368 12.56 -12.77 -41.05
C GLY A 368 11.11 -13.05 -41.42
N SER A 369 10.52 -14.18 -40.98
CA SER A 369 9.12 -14.53 -41.27
C SER A 369 8.12 -13.71 -40.47
N LEU A 370 8.53 -13.17 -39.31
CA LEU A 370 7.74 -12.28 -38.48
C LEU A 370 8.61 -11.13 -37.94
N LYS A 371 7.96 -10.03 -37.59
CA LYS A 371 8.51 -8.95 -36.76
C LYS A 371 7.98 -9.09 -35.33
N PRO A 372 8.65 -8.51 -34.31
CA PRO A 372 8.13 -8.48 -32.94
C PRO A 372 6.66 -7.99 -32.85
N ALA A 373 6.31 -6.95 -33.61
CA ALA A 373 4.95 -6.40 -33.66
C ALA A 373 3.89 -7.41 -34.19
N ASP A 374 4.28 -8.35 -35.05
CA ASP A 374 3.36 -9.38 -35.54
C ASP A 374 3.01 -10.39 -34.43
N LEU A 375 3.91 -10.58 -33.46
CA LEU A 375 3.67 -11.42 -32.28
C LEU A 375 2.80 -10.69 -31.24
N ASP A 376 2.96 -9.37 -31.11
CA ASP A 376 2.05 -8.53 -30.30
C ASP A 376 0.61 -8.66 -30.80
N ALA A 377 0.40 -8.56 -32.12
CA ALA A 377 -0.92 -8.66 -32.75
C ALA A 377 -1.62 -10.02 -32.53
N ARG A 378 -0.86 -11.08 -32.20
CA ARG A 378 -1.41 -12.41 -31.90
C ARG A 378 -1.98 -12.55 -30.49
N GLY A 379 -1.89 -11.51 -29.65
CA GLY A 379 -2.35 -11.55 -28.26
C GLY A 379 -1.50 -12.43 -27.34
N LEU A 380 -0.27 -12.76 -27.76
CA LEU A 380 0.73 -13.42 -26.90
C LEU A 380 1.07 -12.51 -25.70
N PRO A 381 1.54 -13.07 -24.57
CA PRO A 381 1.97 -12.28 -23.42
C PRO A 381 3.33 -11.61 -23.69
N THR A 382 3.38 -10.75 -24.70
CA THR A 382 4.55 -9.93 -25.00
C THR A 382 4.68 -8.80 -23.97
N LEU A 383 5.85 -8.18 -23.90
CA LEU A 383 6.05 -7.03 -23.02
C LEU A 383 5.02 -5.91 -23.30
N ASN A 384 4.68 -5.67 -24.57
CA ASN A 384 3.68 -4.67 -24.95
C ASN A 384 2.27 -5.05 -24.46
N ASN A 385 1.92 -6.34 -24.53
CA ASN A 385 0.60 -6.86 -24.16
C ASN A 385 0.41 -7.14 -22.66
N THR A 386 1.38 -6.77 -21.83
CA THR A 386 1.35 -7.01 -20.37
C THR A 386 1.55 -5.74 -19.54
N ILE A 387 1.65 -4.56 -20.17
CA ILE A 387 1.85 -3.28 -19.47
C ILE A 387 0.75 -2.96 -18.45
N ALA A 388 -0.51 -3.32 -18.75
CA ALA A 388 -1.62 -3.15 -17.82
C ALA A 388 -1.42 -3.97 -16.53
N THR A 389 -0.84 -5.17 -16.64
CA THR A 389 -0.53 -6.02 -15.47
C THR A 389 0.47 -5.32 -14.56
N THR A 390 1.57 -4.80 -15.10
CA THR A 390 2.55 -4.05 -14.32
C THR A 390 1.95 -2.78 -13.71
N ALA A 391 1.19 -2.01 -14.49
CA ALA A 391 0.52 -0.80 -14.00
C ALA A 391 -0.42 -1.09 -12.83
N ILE A 392 -1.22 -2.16 -12.90
CA ILE A 392 -2.14 -2.56 -11.83
C ILE A 392 -1.38 -3.04 -10.59
N LEU A 393 -0.31 -3.83 -10.75
CA LEU A 393 0.48 -4.34 -9.62
C LEU A 393 1.18 -3.20 -8.88
N GLU A 394 1.82 -2.29 -9.61
CA GLU A 394 2.47 -1.11 -9.02
C GLU A 394 1.44 -0.18 -8.36
N ALA A 395 0.32 0.09 -9.04
CA ALA A 395 -0.76 0.88 -8.47
C ALA A 395 -1.34 0.21 -7.21
N GLY A 396 -1.45 -1.11 -7.16
CA GLY A 396 -1.87 -1.86 -5.99
C GLY A 396 -0.87 -1.72 -4.83
N ARG A 397 0.43 -1.87 -5.10
CA ARG A 397 1.48 -1.68 -4.09
C ARG A 397 1.46 -0.26 -3.52
N ARG A 398 1.47 0.74 -4.41
CA ARG A 398 1.37 2.16 -4.05
C ARG A 398 0.08 2.47 -3.31
N SER A 399 -1.03 1.81 -3.64
CA SER A 399 -2.30 1.99 -2.93
C SER A 399 -2.19 1.58 -1.46
N ILE A 400 -1.51 0.47 -1.17
CA ILE A 400 -1.27 0.00 0.21
C ILE A 400 -0.32 0.95 0.93
N ASP A 401 0.81 1.30 0.30
CA ASP A 401 1.86 2.11 0.92
C ASP A 401 1.42 3.55 1.18
N GLU A 402 0.66 4.11 0.25
CA GLU A 402 0.14 5.48 0.31
C GLU A 402 -1.28 5.54 0.95
N ASN A 403 -1.88 4.39 1.27
CA ASN A 403 -3.23 4.22 1.83
C ASN A 403 -4.31 5.04 1.08
N ARG A 404 -4.32 4.94 -0.25
CA ARG A 404 -5.25 5.67 -1.14
C ARG A 404 -5.47 4.97 -2.47
N GLU A 405 -6.45 5.43 -3.24
CA GLU A 405 -6.61 4.98 -4.63
C GLU A 405 -5.54 5.60 -5.54
N ILE A 406 -5.06 4.82 -6.52
CA ILE A 406 -4.13 5.23 -7.57
C ILE A 406 -4.87 5.26 -8.90
N LYS A 407 -4.72 6.34 -9.67
CA LYS A 407 -5.27 6.41 -11.03
C LYS A 407 -4.28 5.87 -12.04
N ILE A 408 -4.81 5.26 -13.09
CA ILE A 408 -4.05 4.86 -14.27
C ILE A 408 -4.54 5.74 -15.43
N GLU A 409 -3.62 6.49 -16.02
CA GLU A 409 -3.89 7.40 -17.13
C GLU A 409 -3.04 7.00 -18.33
N ILE A 410 -3.65 7.04 -19.52
CA ILE A 410 -2.99 6.69 -20.78
C ILE A 410 -3.11 7.90 -21.71
N THR A 411 -1.99 8.57 -21.95
CA THR A 411 -1.91 9.76 -22.82
C THR A 411 -0.94 9.46 -23.95
N ASP A 412 -1.41 9.53 -25.19
CA ASP A 412 -0.61 9.22 -26.39
C ASP A 412 0.13 7.88 -26.33
N GLY A 413 -0.48 6.89 -25.68
CA GLY A 413 0.09 5.55 -25.49
C GLY A 413 1.07 5.40 -24.32
N VAL A 414 1.39 6.50 -23.63
CA VAL A 414 2.22 6.51 -22.41
C VAL A 414 1.32 6.29 -21.19
N TRP A 415 1.69 5.32 -20.37
CA TRP A 415 0.99 4.97 -19.16
C TRP A 415 1.59 5.71 -17.97
N ASN A 416 0.73 6.30 -17.14
CA ASN A 416 1.11 7.06 -15.96
C ASN A 416 0.26 6.65 -14.76
N LEU A 417 0.90 6.67 -13.59
CA LEU A 417 0.25 6.46 -12.30
C LEU A 417 0.14 7.79 -11.57
N SER A 418 -1.03 8.43 -11.65
CA SER A 418 -1.21 9.81 -11.20
C SER A 418 -2.04 9.95 -9.92
N LEU A 419 -1.92 11.14 -9.33
CA LEU A 419 -2.78 11.68 -8.28
C LEU A 419 -3.89 12.49 -8.97
N ARG A 420 -5.15 12.32 -8.58
CA ARG A 420 -6.26 13.10 -9.14
C ARG A 420 -6.12 14.59 -8.77
N ILE A 421 -5.94 15.48 -9.75
CA ILE A 421 -6.50 16.85 -9.76
C ILE A 421 -6.85 17.21 -11.21
N LEU A 422 -8.15 17.33 -11.52
CA LEU A 422 -8.65 17.93 -12.76
C LEU A 422 -9.38 19.21 -12.37
N ILE A 423 -8.84 20.37 -12.75
CA ILE A 423 -9.60 21.60 -12.93
C ILE A 423 -9.16 22.20 -14.27
N ALA A 424 -10.10 22.34 -15.20
CA ALA A 424 -9.91 23.09 -16.44
C ALA A 424 -10.07 24.59 -16.13
N ASP A 425 -9.15 25.42 -16.62
CA ASP A 425 -9.30 26.87 -16.61
C ASP A 425 -9.28 27.43 -18.04
N ILE A 426 -10.00 28.53 -18.26
CA ILE A 426 -10.62 29.00 -19.53
C ILE A 426 -9.60 29.56 -20.55
N THR A 427 -8.32 29.21 -20.49
CA THR A 427 -7.29 29.75 -21.41
C THR A 427 -6.37 28.71 -22.07
N GLY A 428 -6.66 27.41 -21.97
CA GLY A 428 -6.02 26.39 -22.81
C GLY A 428 -4.50 26.20 -22.61
N LYS A 429 -3.92 26.74 -21.52
CA LYS A 429 -2.56 26.40 -21.07
C LYS A 429 -2.64 25.61 -19.77
N MET A 430 -2.22 24.35 -19.83
CA MET A 430 -2.01 23.50 -18.66
C MET A 430 -0.89 24.10 -17.81
N VAL A 431 -1.17 24.41 -16.56
CA VAL A 431 -0.15 24.81 -15.59
C VAL A 431 -0.36 24.01 -14.32
N ASN A 432 0.67 23.23 -13.94
CA ASN A 432 0.67 22.36 -12.79
C ASN A 432 0.89 23.18 -11.51
N ILE A 433 -0.07 23.17 -10.58
CA ILE A 433 0.01 23.88 -9.30
C ILE A 433 1.19 23.37 -8.46
N THR A 434 1.54 22.08 -8.57
CA THR A 434 2.68 21.47 -7.88
C THR A 434 4.01 21.95 -8.48
N GLU A 435 4.07 22.22 -9.79
CA GLU A 435 5.24 22.89 -10.41
C GLU A 435 5.37 24.33 -9.94
N LYS A 436 4.26 25.09 -9.84
CA LYS A 436 4.28 26.44 -9.25
C LYS A 436 4.70 26.45 -7.78
N ILE A 437 4.27 25.45 -7.00
CA ILE A 437 4.72 25.25 -5.62
C ILE A 437 6.22 25.02 -5.60
N LYS A 438 6.74 24.14 -6.45
CA LYS A 438 8.16 23.85 -6.56
C LYS A 438 8.98 25.06 -7.02
N GLU A 439 8.49 25.82 -8.00
CA GLU A 439 9.11 27.07 -8.48
C GLU A 439 9.19 28.11 -7.36
N ILE A 440 8.10 28.30 -6.60
CA ILE A 440 8.08 29.22 -5.45
C ILE A 440 9.00 28.73 -4.33
N GLU A 441 9.04 27.43 -4.05
CA GLU A 441 9.95 26.84 -3.06
C GLU A 441 11.43 27.01 -3.46
N ASP A 442 11.74 26.88 -4.76
CA ASP A 442 13.09 27.09 -5.29
C ASP A 442 13.47 28.58 -5.34
N GLU A 443 12.52 29.47 -5.59
CA GLU A 443 12.69 30.92 -5.47
C GLU A 443 12.90 31.33 -4.01
N MET A 444 12.18 30.73 -3.07
CA MET A 444 12.34 30.94 -1.63
C MET A 444 13.74 30.56 -1.14
N ARG A 445 14.34 29.49 -1.69
CA ARG A 445 15.73 29.10 -1.35
C ARG A 445 16.77 30.14 -1.76
N ARG A 446 16.46 31.00 -2.74
CA ARG A 446 17.42 31.93 -3.37
C ARG A 446 17.24 33.39 -2.98
N THR A 447 16.27 33.73 -2.12
CA THR A 447 15.84 35.13 -1.94
C THR A 447 16.02 35.66 -0.50
N GLN A 448 16.35 36.97 -0.37
CA GLN A 448 16.53 37.67 0.91
C GLN A 448 15.22 37.88 1.72
N LYS A 449 15.36 38.10 3.05
CA LYS A 449 14.32 38.05 4.08
C LYS A 449 12.99 38.77 3.77
N TYR A 450 12.99 39.92 3.10
CA TYR A 450 11.75 40.68 2.86
C TYR A 450 10.86 40.05 1.77
N HIS A 451 11.45 39.47 0.73
CA HIS A 451 10.69 38.82 -0.35
C HIS A 451 10.15 37.44 0.06
N LEU A 452 10.79 36.82 1.06
CA LEU A 452 10.44 35.49 1.56
C LEU A 452 9.04 35.45 2.18
N GLY A 453 8.60 36.52 2.85
CA GLY A 453 7.25 36.61 3.44
C GLY A 453 6.13 36.58 2.39
N LEU A 454 6.36 37.22 1.24
CA LEU A 454 5.39 37.30 0.14
C LEU A 454 5.29 35.96 -0.61
N LEU A 455 6.43 35.26 -0.77
CA LEU A 455 6.49 33.91 -1.34
C LEU A 455 5.82 32.88 -0.41
N LYS A 456 6.01 32.99 0.92
CA LYS A 456 5.31 32.16 1.92
C LYS A 456 3.79 32.33 1.85
N GLY A 457 3.29 33.55 1.72
CA GLY A 457 1.84 33.81 1.56
C GLY A 457 1.26 33.19 0.28
N LYS A 458 1.98 33.30 -0.85
CA LYS A 458 1.60 32.64 -2.11
C LYS A 458 1.61 31.11 -1.99
N LEU A 459 2.63 30.54 -1.34
CA LEU A 459 2.76 29.11 -1.09
C LEU A 459 1.63 28.58 -0.20
N ALA A 460 1.30 29.29 0.89
CA ALA A 460 0.19 28.94 1.77
C ALA A 460 -1.16 28.99 1.04
N ARG A 461 -1.38 29.99 0.17
CA ARG A 461 -2.59 30.06 -0.68
C ARG A 461 -2.68 28.90 -1.67
N LEU A 462 -1.60 28.56 -2.38
CA LEU A 462 -1.58 27.42 -3.31
C LEU A 462 -1.79 26.09 -2.59
N ARG A 463 -1.28 25.95 -1.36
CA ARG A 463 -1.52 24.79 -0.49
C ARG A 463 -2.95 24.75 0.06
N ALA A 464 -3.56 25.90 0.37
CA ALA A 464 -4.96 25.98 0.77
C ALA A 464 -5.92 25.62 -0.39
N GLN A 465 -5.58 25.99 -1.62
CA GLN A 465 -6.33 25.60 -2.81
C GLN A 465 -6.28 24.08 -3.10
N LEU A 466 -5.30 23.36 -2.56
CA LEU A 466 -5.28 21.88 -2.56
C LEU A 466 -6.28 21.27 -1.56
N LEU A 467 -6.81 22.07 -0.63
CA LEU A 467 -7.64 21.63 0.50
C LEU A 467 -9.12 22.04 0.36
N GLU A 468 -9.49 22.90 -0.59
CA GLU A 468 -10.89 23.27 -0.84
C GLU A 468 -11.65 22.16 -1.62
N PRO A 469 -12.82 21.70 -1.15
CA PRO A 469 -13.68 20.82 -1.93
C PRO A 469 -14.41 21.63 -3.02
N GLY A 470 -14.38 21.13 -4.26
CA GLY A 470 -15.04 21.78 -5.39
C GLY A 470 -16.57 21.86 -5.23
N PRO A 471 -17.25 22.83 -5.88
CA PRO A 471 -18.70 22.97 -5.81
C PRO A 471 -19.35 21.76 -6.50
N GLY A 472 -20.08 20.94 -5.75
CA GLY A 472 -20.91 19.84 -6.28
C GLY A 472 -20.66 18.44 -5.71
N ALA A 473 -19.73 18.26 -4.77
CA ALA A 473 -19.59 16.98 -4.06
C ALA A 473 -20.62 16.89 -2.93
N GLY A 474 -21.78 16.31 -3.21
CA GLY A 474 -22.74 15.87 -2.20
C GLY A 474 -22.06 14.90 -1.22
N GLY A 475 -22.33 15.09 0.07
CA GLY A 475 -21.74 14.33 1.17
C GLY A 475 -21.97 12.84 1.04
N GLY A 476 -20.91 12.10 0.71
CA GLY A 476 -20.83 10.65 0.84
C GLY A 476 -19.83 10.31 1.94
N GLY A 477 -20.32 9.68 3.00
CA GLY A 477 -19.57 9.36 4.22
C GLY A 477 -18.29 8.58 3.95
N GLY A 478 -17.19 9.09 4.48
CA GLY A 478 -15.92 8.37 4.53
C GLY A 478 -15.99 7.23 5.55
N SER A 479 -15.68 6.02 5.11
CA SER A 479 -15.51 4.86 5.98
C SER A 479 -14.09 4.84 6.56
N GLY A 480 -13.95 5.12 7.86
CA GLY A 480 -12.73 4.85 8.62
C GLY A 480 -12.59 5.67 9.91
N PHE A 481 -12.79 5.03 11.06
CA PHE A 481 -12.36 5.47 12.40
C PHE A 481 -13.01 6.71 13.05
N ASP A 482 -14.25 7.07 12.70
CA ASP A 482 -15.01 7.99 13.55
C ASP A 482 -15.65 7.18 14.69
N VAL A 483 -15.06 7.19 15.89
CA VAL A 483 -15.83 6.77 17.08
C VAL A 483 -16.94 7.80 17.20
N SER A 484 -18.17 7.38 16.91
CA SER A 484 -19.34 8.26 16.98
C SER A 484 -19.36 8.99 18.31
N LYS A 485 -19.54 10.32 18.28
CA LYS A 485 -19.72 11.09 19.50
C LYS A 485 -20.95 10.55 20.23
N SER A 486 -20.73 10.05 21.43
CA SER A 486 -21.76 9.55 22.34
C SER A 486 -21.61 10.28 23.68
N GLY A 487 -22.73 10.48 24.37
CA GLY A 487 -22.78 11.25 25.62
C GLY A 487 -22.69 12.77 25.41
N ASP A 488 -22.73 13.50 26.52
CA ASP A 488 -22.82 14.95 26.63
C ASP A 488 -21.48 15.66 26.36
N ALA A 489 -20.36 14.98 26.66
CA ALA A 489 -19.01 15.49 26.47
C ALA A 489 -18.00 14.38 26.16
N ARG A 490 -16.87 14.75 25.54
CA ARG A 490 -15.77 13.84 25.21
C ARG A 490 -14.44 14.31 25.81
N ILE A 491 -13.73 13.42 26.49
CA ILE A 491 -12.38 13.65 27.02
C ILE A 491 -11.39 12.69 26.35
N ALA A 492 -10.27 13.21 25.83
CA ALA A 492 -9.18 12.38 25.31
C ALA A 492 -8.04 12.25 26.32
N LEU A 493 -7.63 11.01 26.63
CA LEU A 493 -6.47 10.73 27.47
C LEU A 493 -5.21 10.72 26.61
N VAL A 494 -4.25 11.59 26.94
CA VAL A 494 -2.97 11.74 26.25
C VAL A 494 -1.84 11.54 27.23
N GLY A 495 -0.81 10.79 26.85
CA GLY A 495 0.36 10.56 27.71
C GLY A 495 1.17 9.37 27.23
N PHE A 496 2.42 9.28 27.67
CA PHE A 496 3.32 8.18 27.31
C PHE A 496 2.74 6.81 27.72
N PRO A 497 3.21 5.70 27.12
CA PRO A 497 2.90 4.36 27.63
C PRO A 497 3.27 4.23 29.12
N SER A 498 2.49 3.44 29.87
CA SER A 498 2.77 3.08 31.27
C SER A 498 2.73 4.22 32.31
N VAL A 499 2.12 5.37 31.97
CA VAL A 499 1.80 6.45 32.93
C VAL A 499 0.48 6.22 33.70
N GLY A 500 -0.29 5.19 33.33
CA GLY A 500 -1.54 4.79 34.02
C GLY A 500 -2.85 5.23 33.36
N LYS A 501 -2.85 5.65 32.08
CA LYS A 501 -4.07 6.03 31.32
C LYS A 501 -5.16 4.97 31.36
N SER A 502 -4.82 3.74 30.99
CA SER A 502 -5.79 2.63 30.92
C SER A 502 -6.26 2.21 32.32
N THR A 503 -5.42 2.34 33.35
CA THR A 503 -5.80 2.11 34.76
C THR A 503 -6.82 3.14 35.23
N PHE A 504 -6.58 4.43 34.96
CA PHE A 504 -7.53 5.50 35.24
C PHE A 504 -8.86 5.27 34.53
N LEU A 505 -8.83 5.02 33.21
CA LEU A 505 -10.04 4.72 32.42
C LEU A 505 -10.86 3.60 33.07
N SER A 506 -10.21 2.51 33.47
CA SER A 506 -10.87 1.35 34.06
C SER A 506 -11.55 1.64 35.39
N LYS A 507 -10.99 2.55 36.19
CA LYS A 507 -11.52 2.88 37.52
C LYS A 507 -12.74 3.79 37.46
N VAL A 508 -12.80 4.68 36.47
CA VAL A 508 -13.82 5.74 36.40
C VAL A 508 -14.98 5.42 35.45
N THR A 509 -14.90 4.36 34.66
CA THR A 509 -15.95 3.99 33.68
C THR A 509 -16.82 2.83 34.18
N LYS A 510 -18.15 2.91 34.03
CA LYS A 510 -19.10 1.84 34.43
C LYS A 510 -19.17 0.68 33.42
N THR A 511 -19.00 0.95 32.13
CA THR A 511 -19.11 -0.01 31.02
C THR A 511 -17.91 0.09 30.09
N ARG A 512 -17.20 -1.02 29.90
CA ARG A 512 -16.35 -1.22 28.72
C ARG A 512 -17.23 -1.80 27.63
N SER A 513 -17.37 -1.13 26.49
CA SER A 513 -18.11 -1.68 25.35
C SER A 513 -17.54 -3.07 24.99
N GLU A 514 -18.40 -4.09 24.85
CA GLU A 514 -18.07 -5.51 24.67
C GLU A 514 -17.26 -5.84 23.38
N VAL A 515 -16.89 -4.84 22.57
CA VAL A 515 -16.12 -5.03 21.34
C VAL A 515 -14.63 -4.72 21.56
N ALA A 516 -13.97 -5.31 22.56
CA ALA A 516 -12.51 -5.14 22.73
C ALA A 516 -11.78 -6.14 23.64
N SER A 517 -12.26 -7.38 23.80
CA SER A 517 -11.54 -8.41 24.59
C SER A 517 -10.66 -9.32 23.73
N TYR A 518 -9.58 -8.77 23.17
CA TYR A 518 -8.35 -9.56 22.99
C TYR A 518 -7.25 -8.86 23.79
N ALA A 519 -6.78 -9.52 24.84
CA ALA A 519 -5.58 -9.10 25.54
C ALA A 519 -4.47 -8.94 24.49
N PHE A 520 -3.85 -7.75 24.47
CA PHE A 520 -2.89 -7.21 23.48
C PHE A 520 -3.43 -6.26 22.37
N THR A 521 -4.61 -5.65 22.49
CA THR A 521 -5.10 -4.65 21.52
C THR A 521 -4.80 -3.18 21.89
N THR A 522 -3.56 -2.71 21.69
CA THR A 522 -3.23 -1.26 21.68
C THR A 522 -3.25 -0.68 20.25
N LEU A 523 -4.23 -1.08 19.44
CA LEU A 523 -4.33 -0.65 18.03
C LEU A 523 -5.66 0.04 17.68
N THR A 524 -6.51 0.28 18.67
CA THR A 524 -7.80 1.01 18.59
C THR A 524 -7.98 1.87 19.84
N ALA A 525 -8.38 3.13 19.72
CA ALA A 525 -8.69 3.96 20.88
C ALA A 525 -9.80 3.29 21.70
N ILE A 526 -9.62 3.17 23.02
CA ILE A 526 -10.56 2.45 23.88
C ILE A 526 -11.56 3.47 24.43
N PRO A 527 -12.84 3.44 24.02
CA PRO A 527 -13.86 4.28 24.61
C PRO A 527 -14.35 3.68 25.94
N GLY A 528 -14.57 4.53 26.93
CA GLY A 528 -15.31 4.20 28.14
C GLY A 528 -16.26 5.34 28.51
N VAL A 529 -17.35 5.03 29.21
CA VAL A 529 -18.35 6.03 29.62
C VAL A 529 -18.24 6.27 31.12
N LEU A 530 -17.99 7.52 31.49
CA LEU A 530 -18.04 8.04 32.85
C LEU A 530 -19.40 8.70 33.06
N GLU A 531 -20.17 8.21 34.02
CA GLU A 531 -21.39 8.88 34.45
C GLU A 531 -21.08 9.75 35.67
N TYR A 532 -21.26 11.07 35.54
CA TYR A 532 -20.98 11.99 36.63
C TYR A 532 -22.01 13.14 36.65
N GLY A 533 -22.64 13.37 37.80
CA GLY A 533 -23.60 14.46 37.99
C GLY A 533 -24.87 14.36 37.13
N GLY A 534 -25.20 13.20 36.57
CA GLY A 534 -26.30 12.99 35.63
C GLY A 534 -25.93 13.12 34.15
N ALA A 535 -24.64 13.39 33.83
CA ALA A 535 -24.14 13.44 32.47
C ALA A 535 -23.34 12.17 32.10
N GLU A 536 -23.42 11.78 30.83
CA GLU A 536 -22.57 10.75 30.25
C GLU A 536 -21.36 11.39 29.55
N ILE A 537 -20.16 11.11 30.04
CA ILE A 537 -18.90 11.65 29.51
C ILE A 537 -18.11 10.51 28.85
N GLN A 538 -17.89 10.61 27.54
CA GLN A 538 -17.09 9.66 26.78
C GLN A 538 -15.59 9.91 27.01
N LEU A 539 -14.90 8.96 27.61
CA LEU A 539 -13.44 8.94 27.75
C LEU A 539 -12.81 8.13 26.63
N LEU A 540 -11.80 8.68 25.95
CA LEU A 540 -11.06 8.00 24.89
C LEU A 540 -9.60 7.79 25.32
N ASP A 541 -9.17 6.55 25.49
CA ASP A 541 -7.75 6.23 25.68
C ASP A 541 -7.02 6.24 24.34
N LEU A 542 -6.19 7.26 24.13
CA LEU A 542 -5.39 7.37 22.91
C LEU A 542 -4.05 6.63 23.11
N PRO A 543 -3.65 5.75 22.16
CA PRO A 543 -2.35 5.10 22.22
C PRO A 543 -1.25 6.18 22.27
N GLY A 544 -0.26 5.98 23.14
CA GLY A 544 0.66 7.04 23.57
C GLY A 544 1.29 7.78 22.40
N ILE A 545 1.29 9.11 22.45
CA ILE A 545 1.94 9.96 21.44
C ILE A 545 3.43 9.58 21.44
N ILE A 546 3.86 8.96 20.34
CA ILE A 546 5.26 8.66 20.05
C ILE A 546 5.85 9.94 19.43
N GLU A 547 7.07 10.31 19.80
CA GLU A 547 7.80 11.44 19.19
C GLU A 547 7.70 11.40 17.65
N GLY A 548 7.33 12.52 17.03
CA GLY A 548 7.18 12.64 15.57
C GLY A 548 5.77 12.46 15.03
N ALA A 549 4.73 12.54 15.89
CA ALA A 549 3.33 12.48 15.47
C ALA A 549 2.92 13.66 14.56
N ALA A 550 3.49 14.84 14.79
CA ALA A 550 3.31 16.02 13.94
C ALA A 550 4.02 15.91 12.57
N GLU A 551 5.14 15.17 12.48
CA GLU A 551 5.92 14.93 11.25
C GLU A 551 5.40 13.76 10.40
N GLY A 552 4.30 13.12 10.82
CA GLY A 552 3.67 12.02 10.09
C GLY A 552 4.37 10.67 10.21
N LYS A 553 5.32 10.51 11.16
CA LYS A 553 5.86 9.19 11.49
C LYS A 553 4.84 8.40 12.32
N GLY A 554 4.42 7.24 11.81
CA GLY A 554 3.45 6.37 12.48
C GLY A 554 2.00 6.87 12.43
N ARG A 555 1.14 6.34 13.31
CA ARG A 555 -0.31 6.57 13.36
C ARG A 555 -0.73 7.94 13.97
N GLY A 556 0.17 8.92 14.00
CA GLY A 556 -0.03 10.23 14.65
C GLY A 556 -1.26 10.99 14.17
N ARG A 557 -1.57 10.93 12.86
CA ARG A 557 -2.73 11.61 12.26
C ARG A 557 -4.08 11.16 12.85
N GLN A 558 -4.18 9.92 13.34
CA GLN A 558 -5.41 9.34 13.91
C GLN A 558 -5.62 9.79 15.37
N VAL A 559 -4.56 9.78 16.18
CA VAL A 559 -4.54 10.33 17.54
C VAL A 559 -4.91 11.82 17.52
N ILE A 560 -4.36 12.55 16.55
CA ILE A 560 -4.62 13.98 16.33
C ILE A 560 -6.09 14.22 15.95
N SER A 561 -6.72 13.36 15.14
CA SER A 561 -8.14 13.50 14.77
C SER A 561 -9.05 13.30 15.98
N ALA A 562 -8.80 12.28 16.80
CA ALA A 562 -9.57 12.04 18.01
C ALA A 562 -9.41 13.20 19.01
N ALA A 563 -8.16 13.63 19.27
CA ALA A 563 -7.88 14.78 20.14
C ALA A 563 -8.59 16.06 19.67
N LYS A 564 -8.64 16.33 18.35
CA LYS A 564 -9.32 17.51 17.77
C LYS A 564 -10.84 17.53 17.93
N THR A 565 -11.46 16.37 18.17
CA THR A 565 -12.91 16.24 18.36
C THR A 565 -13.32 16.21 19.83
N SER A 566 -12.35 16.19 20.75
CA SER A 566 -12.59 16.19 22.19
C SER A 566 -12.91 17.58 22.74
N ASP A 567 -13.63 17.60 23.84
CA ASP A 567 -14.01 18.81 24.56
C ASP A 567 -12.98 19.19 25.64
N LEU A 568 -12.21 18.19 26.10
CA LEU A 568 -11.11 18.33 27.05
C LEU A 568 -10.01 17.31 26.71
N ILE A 569 -8.75 17.70 26.83
CA ILE A 569 -7.59 16.81 26.81
C ILE A 569 -7.14 16.58 28.26
N LEU A 570 -7.00 15.32 28.65
CA LEU A 570 -6.41 14.92 29.93
C LEU A 570 -4.99 14.43 29.68
N MET A 571 -3.99 15.24 30.03
CA MET A 571 -2.59 14.87 29.85
C MET A 571 -2.10 14.12 31.09
N VAL A 572 -1.99 12.80 31.00
CA VAL A 572 -1.56 11.93 32.10
C VAL A 572 -0.04 11.81 32.10
N LEU A 573 0.58 12.26 33.19
CA LEU A 573 2.02 12.33 33.42
C LEU A 573 2.42 11.44 34.60
N ASP A 574 3.70 11.05 34.66
CA ASP A 574 4.24 10.26 35.77
C ASP A 574 5.01 11.17 36.73
N ALA A 575 4.53 11.29 37.99
CA ALA A 575 5.12 12.17 39.00
C ALA A 575 6.57 11.83 39.36
N THR A 576 7.01 10.59 39.08
CA THR A 576 8.38 10.12 39.38
C THR A 576 9.40 10.49 38.30
N LYS A 577 8.93 10.99 37.14
CA LYS A 577 9.77 11.27 35.98
C LYS A 577 10.09 12.77 35.84
N LYS A 578 11.15 13.07 35.10
CA LYS A 578 11.63 14.45 34.87
C LYS A 578 10.57 15.29 34.15
N ALA A 579 10.59 16.61 34.41
CA ALA A 579 9.68 17.61 33.85
C ALA A 579 9.62 17.68 32.30
N GLU A 580 10.58 17.05 31.61
CA GLU A 580 10.68 16.98 30.15
C GLU A 580 9.46 16.28 29.49
N GLN A 581 8.75 15.40 30.19
CA GLN A 581 7.57 14.71 29.64
C GLN A 581 6.46 15.67 29.22
N ARG A 582 6.22 16.69 30.05
CA ARG A 582 5.19 17.71 29.81
C ARG A 582 5.56 18.55 28.59
N ALA A 583 6.79 19.04 28.53
CA ALA A 583 7.27 19.87 27.42
C ALA A 583 7.22 19.15 26.06
N LEU A 584 7.53 17.86 26.02
CA LEU A 584 7.45 17.06 24.79
C LEU A 584 6.01 16.88 24.29
N LEU A 585 5.08 16.59 25.20
CA LEU A 585 3.67 16.44 24.85
C LEU A 585 3.01 17.78 24.50
N GLU A 586 3.40 18.86 25.20
CA GLU A 586 2.99 20.23 24.86
C GLU A 586 3.51 20.62 23.46
N ALA A 587 4.77 20.35 23.12
CA ALA A 587 5.32 20.66 21.79
C ALA A 587 4.59 19.90 20.66
N GLU A 588 4.25 18.63 20.87
CA GLU A 588 3.47 17.83 19.90
C GLU A 588 2.02 18.33 19.75
N LEU A 589 1.41 18.84 20.82
CA LEU A 589 0.08 19.46 20.77
C LEU A 589 0.12 20.90 20.21
N GLU A 590 1.18 21.66 20.48
CA GLU A 590 1.40 23.03 19.98
C GLU A 590 1.74 23.06 18.49
N ALA A 591 2.47 22.07 17.97
CA ALA A 591 2.63 21.84 16.52
C ALA A 591 1.27 21.64 15.80
N VAL A 592 0.20 21.45 16.57
CA VAL A 592 -1.19 21.32 16.13
C VAL A 592 -2.04 22.59 16.43
N GLY A 593 -1.43 23.71 16.84
CA GLY A 593 -1.87 25.10 16.57
C GLY A 593 -2.73 25.83 17.61
N ILE A 594 -2.11 26.64 18.49
CA ILE A 594 -2.77 27.57 19.44
C ILE A 594 -1.91 28.83 19.65
N ARG A 595 -2.13 30.03 19.01
CA ARG A 595 -1.54 31.36 19.43
C ARG A 595 -2.35 32.63 18.99
N ASN A 596 -1.79 33.85 19.22
CA ASN A 596 -2.33 35.02 19.95
C ASN A 596 -2.63 36.33 19.15
N ILE A 597 -2.81 36.30 17.82
CA ILE A 597 -3.12 37.51 17.00
C ILE A 597 -4.64 37.71 16.86
N TYR A 598 -5.13 38.95 16.99
CA TYR A 598 -6.56 39.28 16.81
C TYR A 598 -6.80 39.95 15.44
N LEU A 599 -7.67 39.36 14.62
CA LEU A 599 -8.11 39.89 13.33
C LEU A 599 -9.63 40.00 13.29
N LYS A 600 -10.15 41.18 12.96
CA LYS A 600 -11.59 41.44 12.76
C LYS A 600 -11.83 42.08 11.39
N VAL A 601 -12.52 41.37 10.50
CA VAL A 601 -12.90 41.90 9.18
C VAL A 601 -14.09 42.86 9.32
N LYS A 602 -14.05 44.00 8.61
CA LYS A 602 -15.05 45.07 8.61
C LYS A 602 -15.70 45.18 7.23
N LYS A 603 -16.90 45.78 7.16
CA LYS A 603 -17.61 46.01 5.89
C LYS A 603 -17.01 47.18 5.07
N ALA A 604 -16.42 48.16 5.74
CA ALA A 604 -15.77 49.33 5.14
C ALA A 604 -14.78 49.97 6.14
N GLY A 605 -13.91 50.87 5.68
CA GLY A 605 -13.01 51.67 6.54
C GLY A 605 -11.52 51.34 6.47
N GLY A 606 -11.09 50.49 5.51
CA GLY A 606 -9.69 50.17 5.29
C GLY A 606 -9.07 49.25 6.35
N MET A 607 -7.76 49.08 6.28
CA MET A 607 -7.00 48.28 7.26
C MET A 607 -6.50 49.18 8.40
N LYS A 608 -6.76 48.78 9.64
CA LYS A 608 -6.19 49.38 10.84
C LYS A 608 -5.36 48.34 11.58
N ILE A 609 -4.05 48.52 11.63
CA ILE A 609 -3.12 47.57 12.26
C ILE A 609 -2.56 48.23 13.51
N THR A 610 -2.71 47.60 14.67
CA THR A 610 -2.23 48.11 15.95
C THR A 610 -1.33 47.07 16.61
N PHE A 611 -0.18 47.51 17.09
CA PHE A 611 0.75 46.69 17.88
C PHE A 611 0.68 47.15 19.34
N GLN A 612 0.42 46.23 20.26
CA GLN A 612 0.37 46.55 21.69
C GLN A 612 1.76 46.84 22.26
N ASN A 613 2.77 46.11 21.75
CA ASN A 613 4.19 46.31 22.03
C ASN A 613 4.95 46.49 20.71
N PRO A 614 6.12 47.15 20.69
CA PRO A 614 6.91 47.31 19.47
C PRO A 614 7.27 45.94 18.85
N PRO A 615 6.85 45.65 17.61
CA PRO A 615 7.01 44.31 17.06
C PRO A 615 8.45 44.06 16.60
N LYS A 616 8.97 42.85 16.83
CA LYS A 616 10.36 42.50 16.48
C LYS A 616 10.49 41.69 15.19
N ARG A 617 9.43 40.97 14.78
CA ARG A 617 9.48 39.99 13.68
C ARG A 617 8.53 40.26 12.52
N ILE A 618 7.49 41.06 12.73
CA ILE A 618 6.56 41.51 11.69
C ILE A 618 6.41 43.02 11.76
N ASP A 619 6.26 43.68 10.61
CA ASP A 619 6.01 45.12 10.54
C ASP A 619 4.64 45.42 9.93
N GLU A 620 4.15 46.64 10.11
CA GLU A 620 2.84 47.06 9.64
C GLU A 620 2.67 46.87 8.12
N LYS A 621 3.72 47.15 7.34
CA LYS A 621 3.70 47.05 5.88
C LYS A 621 3.61 45.60 5.41
N MET A 622 4.26 44.68 6.13
CA MET A 622 4.22 43.25 5.89
C MET A 622 2.84 42.67 6.19
N VAL A 623 2.27 43.01 7.35
CA VAL A 623 0.91 42.61 7.73
C VAL A 623 -0.11 43.12 6.69
N PHE A 624 0.02 44.37 6.27
CA PHE A 624 -0.82 44.98 5.24
C PHE A 624 -0.76 44.24 3.90
N ASN A 625 0.45 43.93 3.42
CA ASN A 625 0.64 43.24 2.14
C ASN A 625 0.07 41.82 2.16
N ILE A 626 0.28 41.08 3.26
CA ILE A 626 -0.26 39.73 3.42
C ILE A 626 -1.79 39.76 3.37
N LEU A 627 -2.44 40.63 4.16
CA LEU A 627 -3.90 40.73 4.19
C LEU A 627 -4.49 41.11 2.81
N ARG A 628 -3.80 41.96 2.05
CA ARG A 628 -4.18 42.33 0.69
C ARG A 628 -4.10 41.16 -0.28
N ASP A 629 -3.07 40.32 -0.18
CA ASP A 629 -2.91 39.11 -1.01
C ASP A 629 -4.01 38.07 -0.74
N TYR A 630 -4.52 38.04 0.49
CA TYR A 630 -5.70 37.26 0.89
C TYR A 630 -7.04 37.98 0.61
N LYS A 631 -7.02 39.12 -0.09
CA LYS A 631 -8.19 39.95 -0.44
C LYS A 631 -8.99 40.50 0.75
N ILE A 632 -8.38 40.60 1.94
CA ILE A 632 -8.98 41.20 3.14
C ILE A 632 -8.66 42.70 3.15
N LEU A 633 -9.53 43.51 2.54
CA LEU A 633 -9.26 44.94 2.32
C LEU A 633 -9.75 45.88 3.44
N ASN A 634 -10.64 45.39 4.30
CA ASN A 634 -11.23 46.15 5.40
C ASN A 634 -11.14 45.32 6.68
N CYS A 635 -10.25 45.65 7.60
CA CYS A 635 -10.06 44.88 8.84
C CYS A 635 -9.36 45.68 9.94
N GLU A 636 -9.48 45.19 11.17
CA GLU A 636 -8.71 45.64 12.32
C GLU A 636 -7.86 44.48 12.84
N VAL A 637 -6.55 44.69 12.89
CA VAL A 637 -5.57 43.72 13.37
C VAL A 637 -4.97 44.28 14.65
N LEU A 638 -5.03 43.52 15.74
CA LEU A 638 -4.34 43.82 16.99
C LEU A 638 -3.34 42.69 17.26
N VAL A 639 -2.05 43.04 17.20
CA VAL A 639 -0.94 42.15 17.54
C VAL A 639 -0.52 42.46 18.98
N ARG A 640 -0.73 41.48 19.87
CA ARG A 640 -0.47 41.64 21.31
C ARG A 640 0.93 41.19 21.73
N ASP A 641 1.54 40.31 20.94
CA ASP A 641 2.83 39.69 21.19
C ASP A 641 3.92 40.34 20.31
N ASP A 642 5.02 40.79 20.91
CA ASP A 642 6.13 41.43 20.19
C ASP A 642 6.99 40.44 19.39
N GLU A 643 6.87 39.13 19.65
CA GLU A 643 7.54 38.05 18.91
C GLU A 643 6.66 37.42 17.82
N ALA A 644 5.46 37.96 17.56
CA ALA A 644 4.53 37.47 16.54
C ALA A 644 5.18 37.37 15.15
N THR A 645 4.97 36.26 14.46
CA THR A 645 5.57 35.96 13.15
C THR A 645 4.56 36.06 12.00
N VAL A 646 5.06 36.00 10.75
CA VAL A 646 4.22 35.94 9.55
C VAL A 646 3.33 34.69 9.56
N ASP A 647 3.85 33.57 10.03
CA ASP A 647 3.14 32.31 10.06
C ASP A 647 1.96 32.39 11.06
N ASP A 648 2.14 33.06 12.21
CA ASP A 648 1.06 33.36 13.17
C ASP A 648 -0.07 34.21 12.57
N LEU A 649 0.27 35.18 11.70
CA LEU A 649 -0.73 36.02 11.03
C LEU A 649 -1.53 35.22 9.99
N ILE A 650 -0.85 34.38 9.21
CA ILE A 650 -1.49 33.51 8.21
C ILE A 650 -2.45 32.53 8.91
N ASP A 651 -2.05 31.98 10.06
CA ASP A 651 -2.90 31.07 10.83
C ASP A 651 -4.20 31.75 11.32
N VAL A 652 -4.13 33.02 11.72
CA VAL A 652 -5.33 33.79 12.12
C VAL A 652 -6.20 34.18 10.93
N ILE A 653 -5.64 34.36 9.74
CA ILE A 653 -6.41 34.58 8.50
C ILE A 653 -7.17 33.30 8.12
N MET A 654 -6.63 32.11 8.43
CA MET A 654 -7.21 30.80 8.10
C MET A 654 -8.12 30.22 9.22
N LYS A 655 -8.62 31.06 10.13
CA LYS A 655 -9.27 30.70 11.41
C LYS A 655 -10.49 29.77 11.34
N ASP A 656 -11.18 29.63 10.19
CA ASP A 656 -12.37 28.79 10.07
C ASP A 656 -12.10 27.26 10.16
N HIS A 657 -10.86 26.84 10.45
CA HIS A 657 -10.47 25.42 10.46
C HIS A 657 -9.76 24.88 11.72
N ARG A 658 -9.71 25.57 12.89
CA ARG A 658 -9.21 24.96 14.16
C ARG A 658 -9.96 25.39 15.43
N LYS A 659 -10.25 24.41 16.30
CA LYS A 659 -10.90 24.54 17.63
C LYS A 659 -9.86 24.60 18.75
N TYR A 660 -10.04 25.49 19.73
CA TYR A 660 -9.27 25.50 20.99
C TYR A 660 -9.87 24.47 21.95
N ILE A 661 -9.03 23.54 22.44
CA ILE A 661 -9.45 22.47 23.37
C ILE A 661 -8.67 22.68 24.67
N LYS A 662 -9.37 22.64 25.80
CA LYS A 662 -8.73 22.80 27.11
C LYS A 662 -7.87 21.58 27.43
N CYS A 663 -6.80 21.77 28.20
CA CYS A 663 -5.94 20.69 28.68
C CYS A 663 -5.84 20.74 30.20
N LEU A 664 -5.99 19.59 30.85
CA LEU A 664 -5.79 19.39 32.29
C LEU A 664 -4.60 18.42 32.47
N TYR A 665 -3.58 18.84 33.22
CA TYR A 665 -2.40 18.03 33.53
C TYR A 665 -2.70 17.16 34.74
N VAL A 666 -2.50 15.85 34.62
CA VAL A 666 -2.76 14.89 35.70
C VAL A 666 -1.50 14.11 36.00
N TYR A 667 -0.88 14.37 37.15
CA TYR A 667 0.30 13.63 37.60
C TYR A 667 -0.13 12.42 38.40
N ASN A 668 0.13 11.23 37.84
CA ASN A 668 -0.13 9.95 38.47
C ASN A 668 1.10 9.43 39.23
N LYS A 669 0.92 8.39 40.06
CA LYS A 669 1.97 7.75 40.89
C LYS A 669 2.51 8.62 42.02
N ILE A 670 1.65 9.42 42.64
CA ILE A 670 2.02 10.32 43.74
C ILE A 670 2.44 9.57 45.02
N ASP A 671 2.09 8.29 45.11
CA ASP A 671 2.53 7.36 46.16
C ASP A 671 4.04 7.16 46.20
N SER A 672 4.74 7.51 45.11
CA SER A 672 6.18 7.31 44.94
C SER A 672 6.99 8.61 45.01
N VAL A 673 6.41 9.71 45.49
CA VAL A 673 7.09 11.02 45.64
C VAL A 673 6.95 11.58 47.06
N SER A 674 7.82 12.51 47.45
CA SER A 674 7.75 13.14 48.77
C SER A 674 6.53 14.07 48.90
N LEU A 675 6.00 14.21 50.12
CA LEU A 675 4.87 15.11 50.39
C LEU A 675 5.17 16.57 50.01
N ASP A 676 6.40 17.04 50.21
CA ASP A 676 6.82 18.39 49.82
C ASP A 676 6.81 18.59 48.30
N PHE A 677 7.17 17.55 47.53
CA PHE A 677 7.11 17.60 46.07
C PHE A 677 5.67 17.51 45.58
N LEU A 678 4.86 16.65 46.20
CA LEU A 678 3.43 16.52 45.91
C LEU A 678 2.67 17.84 46.14
N ASP A 679 2.89 18.51 47.28
CA ASP A 679 2.23 19.78 47.61
C ASP A 679 2.58 20.89 46.60
N ARG A 680 3.84 20.94 46.14
CA ARG A 680 4.26 21.87 45.08
C ARG A 680 3.57 21.56 43.75
N LEU A 681 3.54 20.28 43.36
CA LEU A 681 2.95 19.83 42.10
C LEU A 681 1.44 20.08 42.06
N ALA A 682 0.74 19.83 43.18
CA ALA A 682 -0.70 20.05 43.30
C ALA A 682 -1.11 21.54 43.19
N ARG A 683 -0.18 22.47 43.44
CA ARG A 683 -0.41 23.92 43.33
C ARG A 683 -0.12 24.47 41.94
N GLU A 684 0.39 23.67 41.01
CA GLU A 684 0.61 24.11 39.64
C GLU A 684 -0.71 24.45 38.93
N PRO A 685 -0.72 25.47 38.04
CA PRO A 685 -1.90 25.80 37.26
C PRO A 685 -2.39 24.59 36.43
N GLN A 686 -3.71 24.43 36.34
CA GLN A 686 -4.35 23.36 35.54
C GLN A 686 -3.82 21.96 35.85
N THR A 687 -3.44 21.72 37.10
CA THR A 687 -2.87 20.46 37.54
C THR A 687 -3.79 19.77 38.54
N ALA A 688 -3.91 18.45 38.40
CA ALA A 688 -4.45 17.54 39.38
C ALA A 688 -3.44 16.41 39.63
N VAL A 689 -3.51 15.80 40.81
CA VAL A 689 -2.55 14.78 41.25
C VAL A 689 -3.34 13.55 41.70
N MET A 690 -2.86 12.36 41.35
CA MET A 690 -3.54 11.11 41.71
C MET A 690 -2.56 9.94 41.90
N SER A 691 -3.00 8.91 42.62
CA SER A 691 -2.43 7.57 42.57
C SER A 691 -3.53 6.60 42.16
N CYS A 692 -3.48 6.13 40.92
CA CYS A 692 -4.39 5.04 40.51
C CYS A 692 -4.12 3.75 41.29
N GLU A 693 -2.90 3.54 41.79
CA GLU A 693 -2.54 2.33 42.56
C GLU A 693 -3.21 2.35 43.94
N LEU A 694 -3.06 3.45 44.68
CA LEU A 694 -3.60 3.61 46.03
C LEU A 694 -5.02 4.18 46.09
N ASP A 695 -5.62 4.48 44.93
CA ASP A 695 -6.94 5.10 44.80
C ASP A 695 -7.03 6.51 45.43
N LEU A 696 -5.92 7.25 45.43
CA LEU A 696 -5.85 8.60 45.99
C LEU A 696 -6.04 9.64 44.88
N GLY A 697 -6.87 10.67 45.11
CA GLY A 697 -7.05 11.79 44.18
C GLY A 697 -7.74 11.46 42.85
N VAL A 698 -8.15 10.21 42.62
CA VAL A 698 -8.86 9.79 41.39
C VAL A 698 -10.19 10.53 41.25
N GLN A 699 -10.93 10.68 42.35
CA GLN A 699 -12.19 11.44 42.37
C GLN A 699 -11.96 12.93 42.13
N ASP A 700 -10.90 13.51 42.70
CA ASP A 700 -10.54 14.91 42.49
C ASP A 700 -10.26 15.23 41.02
N VAL A 701 -9.64 14.28 40.29
CA VAL A 701 -9.44 14.39 38.83
C VAL A 701 -10.77 14.38 38.08
N VAL A 702 -11.71 13.52 38.46
CA VAL A 702 -13.06 13.47 37.86
C VAL A 702 -13.82 14.77 38.11
N ASP A 703 -13.80 15.27 39.35
CA ASP A 703 -14.44 16.54 39.73
C ASP A 703 -13.83 17.71 38.96
N ARG A 704 -12.51 17.71 38.76
CA ARG A 704 -11.83 18.73 37.98
C ARG A 704 -12.18 18.65 36.49
N CYS A 705 -12.31 17.44 35.93
CA CYS A 705 -12.79 17.27 34.55
C CYS A 705 -14.19 17.89 34.36
N TRP A 706 -15.10 17.66 35.30
CA TRP A 706 -16.44 18.25 35.29
C TRP A 706 -16.40 19.79 35.28
N GLN A 707 -15.58 20.37 36.16
CA GLN A 707 -15.40 21.84 36.22
C GLN A 707 -14.84 22.42 34.92
N GLU A 708 -13.87 21.74 34.30
CA GLU A 708 -13.25 22.21 33.06
C GLU A 708 -14.18 22.08 31.85
N LEU A 709 -15.03 21.04 31.80
CA LEU A 709 -16.04 20.87 30.75
C LEU A 709 -17.14 21.96 30.79
N ARG A 710 -17.33 22.61 31.95
CA ARG A 710 -18.33 23.67 32.17
C ARG A 710 -19.73 23.26 31.71
N LEU A 711 -20.15 22.06 32.10
CA LEU A 711 -21.50 21.56 31.86
C LEU A 711 -22.47 22.18 32.87
N ILE A 712 -23.68 22.48 32.42
CA ILE A 712 -24.79 23.00 33.21
C ILE A 712 -25.91 21.98 33.16
N ARG A 713 -26.58 21.81 34.30
CA ARG A 713 -27.77 20.97 34.45
C ARG A 713 -29.01 21.85 34.41
N ILE A 714 -29.91 21.57 33.49
CA ILE A 714 -31.20 22.23 33.36
C ILE A 714 -32.28 21.23 33.75
N TYR A 715 -33.04 21.56 34.79
CA TYR A 715 -34.18 20.77 35.23
C TYR A 715 -35.44 21.33 34.63
N THR A 716 -36.16 20.51 33.86
CA THR A 716 -37.41 20.95 33.26
C THR A 716 -38.52 20.97 34.32
N LYS A 717 -39.36 22.00 34.28
CA LYS A 717 -40.48 22.14 35.21
C LYS A 717 -41.78 22.31 34.43
N ARG A 718 -42.73 21.40 34.63
CA ARG A 718 -44.10 21.57 34.15
C ARG A 718 -44.84 22.58 35.04
N LYS A 719 -45.65 23.43 34.43
CA LYS A 719 -46.42 24.45 35.16
C LYS A 719 -47.34 23.77 36.19
N GLY A 720 -47.20 24.13 37.47
CA GLY A 720 -48.01 23.60 38.57
C GLY A 720 -47.48 22.30 39.19
N VAL A 721 -46.37 21.75 38.71
CA VAL A 721 -45.69 20.59 39.30
C VAL A 721 -44.32 21.05 39.81
N GLU A 722 -43.82 20.47 40.91
CA GLU A 722 -42.44 20.71 41.34
C GLU A 722 -41.43 20.23 40.27
N PRO A 723 -40.25 20.85 40.15
CA PRO A 723 -39.23 20.40 39.21
C PRO A 723 -38.82 18.95 39.48
N ASP A 724 -38.65 18.19 38.42
CA ASP A 724 -38.03 16.87 38.51
C ASP A 724 -36.51 17.06 38.57
N PHE A 725 -35.88 16.59 39.66
CA PHE A 725 -34.43 16.67 39.85
C PHE A 725 -33.72 15.35 39.53
N ASP A 726 -34.46 14.30 39.16
CA ASP A 726 -33.91 13.00 38.80
C ASP A 726 -33.37 13.00 37.36
N GLU A 727 -34.02 13.73 36.45
CA GLU A 727 -33.59 13.86 35.05
C GLU A 727 -33.18 15.31 34.71
N ALA A 728 -31.87 15.54 34.62
CA ALA A 728 -31.30 16.81 34.18
C ALA A 728 -30.98 16.79 32.68
N LEU A 729 -31.32 17.86 31.97
CA LEU A 729 -30.80 18.11 30.63
C LEU A 729 -29.41 18.77 30.74
N ILE A 730 -28.40 18.16 30.11
CA ILE A 730 -27.01 18.58 30.21
C ILE A 730 -26.64 19.47 29.02
N VAL A 731 -26.18 20.69 29.29
CA VAL A 731 -25.80 21.67 28.25
C VAL A 731 -24.48 22.35 28.59
N ARG A 732 -23.93 23.11 27.65
CA ARG A 732 -22.67 23.84 27.86
C ARG A 732 -22.92 25.21 28.47
N SER A 733 -21.98 25.65 29.30
CA SER A 733 -21.96 27.02 29.78
C SER A 733 -21.87 28.01 28.61
N GLY A 734 -22.86 28.89 28.50
CA GLY A 734 -23.01 29.83 27.40
C GLY A 734 -24.09 29.45 26.37
N SER A 735 -24.72 28.27 26.49
CA SER A 735 -25.89 27.90 25.69
C SER A 735 -27.07 28.85 25.96
N THR A 736 -27.76 29.23 24.89
CA THR A 736 -28.99 30.02 24.92
C THR A 736 -30.21 29.13 25.12
N ILE A 737 -31.37 29.71 25.44
CA ILE A 737 -32.63 28.94 25.52
C ILE A 737 -32.97 28.30 24.17
N GLU A 738 -32.60 28.94 23.05
CA GLU A 738 -32.81 28.41 21.70
C GLU A 738 -31.96 27.17 21.42
N ASP A 739 -30.77 27.03 22.04
CA ASP A 739 -29.95 25.83 21.90
C ASP A 739 -30.52 24.62 22.68
N VAL A 740 -31.55 24.85 23.51
CA VAL A 740 -32.15 23.87 24.44
C VAL A 740 -33.57 23.46 24.02
N LEU A 741 -34.26 24.31 23.25
CA LEU A 741 -35.59 24.06 22.69
C LEU A 741 -35.48 23.33 21.35
#